data_AF-U6JX89-F1
#
_entry.id   AF-U6JX89-F1
#
_cell.length_a   1.000
_cell.length_b   1.000
_cell.length_c   1.000
_cell.angle_alpha   90.00
_cell.angle_beta   90.00
_cell.angle_gamma   90.00
#
_symmetry.space_group_name_H-M   'P 1'
#
loop_
_entity.id
_entity.type
_entity.pdbx_description
1 polymer ?
#
loop_
_entity_poly.entity_id
_entity_poly.type
_entity_poly.pdbx_seq_one_letter_code
_entity_poly.pdbx_strand_id
1 'polypeptide(L)'
;MGCSRAYPSLLLLLPVVPTAAAAAAAAAAAAAAGAAAAAEPLTLTDASLQDLTATSWGDSRAREDLGVSSVGTSDYAALNEESLQQQQQQQQQQLLLQHEDEQQYEQLQQQQQQKQQDNKTSIDDSNPMFIQLPPELNNSTYSKPLHAADGAGIDPSSRPRPLKRFMLLLAILGFGAAMYFRGVAAGQKALLDAVQTGVGLGAPGAPGAPIAALGGGPPSQKGEIARAQALAKKYDLKGLHRIQDAAESLSFFLRSAGMEREVLILIEKANTIEKDINYLSGLDPLYYQQQLLQQLQQQREEQKQQQEVAHRLLHDSMQQLLQLTKTIQANACCFAAQRSNEIMRYEGFLNSAYEASLVVSREEREKKNFISVQQQLLLHSAAAAQQTVLLQQARAQLQQLRKQPLDTITDIAAMLQACAAAAKQVHTAAETASSHANEGMELLEVLTDHIGDVLQEMQRQTDTLRLSEAAAEMARPYMTQQEQQQLLHARECIDTAIEEIQTLKDIRTTVNPYTPGPLTEALQELRGRTKALQQELNNLENAAADVAADAAADAAADEAADEAGGGAGDAAADAAADAAADAAADAAADAAQQELQQEMQQELQQEMQQELQQELQQELQQEMQQEQQQEQQGQELQQQQGEGQQLLQ
;
A
#
# COMPACT_ATOMS: atom_id res chain seq x y z
N MET A 1 32.06 13.38 -76.93
CA MET A 1 31.19 12.64 -77.87
C MET A 1 30.05 12.06 -77.03
N GLY A 2 28.87 12.70 -77.01
CA GLY A 2 27.61 12.19 -77.60
C GLY A 2 26.98 11.11 -76.69
N CYS A 3 25.76 11.16 -76.16
CA CYS A 3 24.49 11.71 -76.63
C CYS A 3 23.50 11.86 -75.46
N SER A 4 22.58 12.83 -75.60
CA SER A 4 21.36 12.99 -74.80
C SER A 4 20.40 11.79 -74.91
N ARG A 5 19.56 11.61 -73.87
CA ARG A 5 18.13 11.35 -74.07
C ARG A 5 17.27 11.81 -72.91
N ALA A 6 16.19 12.48 -73.29
CA ALA A 6 15.15 13.09 -72.48
C ALA A 6 13.92 12.17 -72.36
N TYR A 7 13.21 12.25 -71.22
CA TYR A 7 11.75 12.20 -70.91
C TYR A 7 10.81 11.21 -71.66
N PRO A 8 9.66 10.73 -71.10
CA PRO A 8 8.73 11.56 -70.31
C PRO A 8 7.85 10.90 -69.21
N SER A 9 7.14 11.80 -68.52
CA SER A 9 5.97 11.64 -67.66
C SER A 9 4.83 10.81 -68.28
N LEU A 10 4.14 10.04 -67.42
CA LEU A 10 2.83 9.47 -67.69
C LEU A 10 1.90 9.72 -66.49
N LEU A 11 1.03 10.73 -66.66
CA LEU A 11 -0.24 10.93 -65.96
C LEU A 11 -1.25 9.92 -66.51
N LEU A 12 -2.02 9.22 -65.67
CA LEU A 12 -3.38 8.72 -66.01
C LEU A 12 -4.15 8.20 -64.77
N LEU A 13 -5.18 8.97 -64.41
CA LEU A 13 -6.55 8.61 -64.01
C LEU A 13 -6.85 7.67 -62.80
N LEU A 14 -7.45 8.31 -61.78
CA LEU A 14 -8.44 7.76 -60.83
C LEU A 14 -9.58 6.97 -61.53
N PRO A 15 -10.20 6.04 -60.78
CA PRO A 15 -11.62 6.27 -60.49
C PRO A 15 -11.99 6.14 -58.99
N VAL A 16 -12.91 7.02 -58.61
CA VAL A 16 -13.69 7.05 -57.36
C VAL A 16 -14.92 6.14 -57.51
N VAL A 17 -15.13 5.15 -56.62
CA VAL A 17 -16.45 4.65 -56.14
C VAL A 17 -16.26 3.78 -54.86
N PRO A 18 -17.28 3.44 -54.02
CA PRO A 18 -17.38 3.98 -52.66
C PRO A 18 -17.58 2.91 -51.54
N THR A 19 -17.55 3.39 -50.29
CA THR A 19 -18.28 2.89 -49.09
C THR A 19 -18.80 1.44 -49.06
N ALA A 20 -18.10 0.53 -48.37
CA ALA A 20 -18.67 -0.74 -47.89
C ALA A 20 -17.90 -1.40 -46.71
N ALA A 21 -17.27 -0.63 -45.82
CA ALA A 21 -16.42 -1.18 -44.74
C ALA A 21 -16.99 -1.01 -43.31
N ALA A 22 -18.23 -0.55 -43.14
CA ALA A 22 -18.86 -0.36 -41.84
C ALA A 22 -19.90 -1.44 -41.44
N ALA A 23 -20.15 -2.43 -42.30
CA ALA A 23 -21.15 -3.48 -42.04
C ALA A 23 -20.56 -4.85 -41.63
N ALA A 24 -19.24 -5.05 -41.75
CA ALA A 24 -18.60 -6.33 -41.43
C ALA A 24 -18.22 -6.48 -39.94
N ALA A 25 -18.15 -5.38 -39.18
CA ALA A 25 -17.78 -5.41 -37.76
C ALA A 25 -18.98 -5.70 -36.81
N ALA A 26 -20.23 -5.51 -37.28
CA ALA A 26 -21.43 -5.78 -36.48
C ALA A 26 -21.91 -7.25 -36.59
N ALA A 27 -21.50 -7.98 -37.63
CA ALA A 27 -21.89 -9.38 -37.83
C ALA A 27 -21.02 -10.38 -37.05
N ALA A 28 -19.78 -10.02 -36.71
CA ALA A 28 -18.87 -10.89 -35.95
C ALA A 28 -19.16 -10.91 -34.44
N ALA A 29 -19.81 -9.87 -33.89
CA ALA A 29 -20.18 -9.79 -32.47
C ALA A 29 -21.47 -10.58 -32.13
N ALA A 30 -22.31 -10.90 -33.12
CA ALA A 30 -23.55 -11.67 -32.92
C ALA A 30 -23.33 -13.21 -33.03
N ALA A 31 -22.21 -13.66 -33.58
CA ALA A 31 -21.92 -15.09 -33.77
C ALA A 31 -21.25 -15.76 -32.55
N ALA A 32 -20.69 -14.99 -31.62
CA ALA A 32 -20.05 -15.52 -30.40
C ALA A 32 -21.02 -15.78 -29.24
N ALA A 33 -22.29 -15.37 -29.35
CA ALA A 33 -23.32 -15.61 -28.33
C ALA A 33 -24.18 -16.87 -28.61
N GLY A 34 -23.91 -17.62 -29.68
CA GLY A 34 -24.73 -18.75 -30.14
C GLY A 34 -24.15 -20.15 -29.95
N ALA A 35 -22.94 -20.30 -29.40
CA ALA A 35 -22.21 -21.58 -29.37
C ALA A 35 -21.88 -22.08 -27.94
N ALA A 36 -22.79 -21.84 -26.99
CA ALA A 36 -22.73 -22.40 -25.64
C ALA A 36 -24.09 -22.99 -25.19
N ALA A 37 -24.83 -23.58 -26.12
CA ALA A 37 -26.12 -24.22 -25.86
C ALA A 37 -26.14 -25.65 -26.45
N ALA A 38 -25.48 -26.58 -25.76
CA ALA A 38 -25.63 -28.02 -25.99
C ALA A 38 -25.19 -28.83 -24.75
N ALA A 39 -25.93 -28.68 -23.63
CA ALA A 39 -26.07 -29.70 -22.59
C ALA A 39 -27.38 -29.44 -21.82
N GLU A 40 -28.13 -30.51 -21.57
CA GLU A 40 -29.56 -30.58 -21.24
C GLU A 40 -29.94 -30.24 -19.75
N PRO A 41 -31.25 -30.17 -19.40
CA PRO A 41 -31.80 -29.12 -18.53
C PRO A 41 -32.11 -29.56 -17.09
N LEU A 42 -32.13 -28.59 -16.17
CA LEU A 42 -32.95 -28.64 -14.97
C LEU A 42 -33.80 -27.37 -14.88
N THR A 43 -35.11 -27.59 -14.98
CA THR A 43 -36.19 -26.64 -14.81
C THR A 43 -36.23 -26.05 -13.41
N LEU A 44 -36.27 -24.71 -13.28
CA LEU A 44 -36.98 -23.99 -12.20
C LEU A 44 -37.12 -22.49 -12.53
N THR A 45 -38.32 -22.14 -13.00
CA THR A 45 -39.10 -20.90 -12.78
C THR A 45 -38.38 -19.53 -12.71
N ASP A 46 -38.43 -18.83 -13.84
CA ASP A 46 -39.14 -17.56 -14.07
C ASP A 46 -39.20 -16.52 -12.93
N ALA A 47 -38.37 -15.47 -13.04
CA ALA A 47 -38.60 -14.16 -12.45
C ALA A 47 -37.93 -13.06 -13.30
N SER A 48 -38.70 -12.53 -14.25
CA SER A 48 -38.71 -11.16 -14.78
C SER A 48 -37.53 -10.23 -14.45
N LEU A 49 -36.65 -10.02 -15.43
CA LEU A 49 -35.67 -8.94 -15.51
C LEU A 49 -36.02 -8.05 -16.71
N GLN A 50 -36.80 -7.00 -16.47
CA GLN A 50 -36.94 -5.84 -17.35
C GLN A 50 -36.72 -4.59 -16.50
N ASP A 51 -36.11 -3.59 -17.14
CA ASP A 51 -35.68 -2.29 -16.62
C ASP A 51 -34.40 -2.28 -15.78
N LEU A 52 -33.31 -1.88 -16.43
CA LEU A 52 -32.43 -0.79 -16.00
C LEU A 52 -31.39 -0.51 -17.11
N THR A 53 -31.80 0.27 -18.12
CA THR A 53 -30.88 0.88 -19.08
C THR A 53 -30.48 2.28 -18.62
N ALA A 54 -29.17 2.53 -18.68
CA ALA A 54 -28.52 3.81 -18.99
C ALA A 54 -28.73 5.00 -18.03
N THR A 55 -27.69 5.28 -17.25
CA THR A 55 -27.36 6.67 -16.86
C THR A 55 -25.94 7.00 -17.32
N SER A 56 -25.86 7.65 -18.49
CA SER A 56 -24.67 8.34 -18.96
C SER A 56 -24.47 9.60 -18.12
N TRP A 57 -23.29 9.79 -17.53
CA TRP A 57 -22.92 11.05 -16.90
C TRP A 57 -22.26 11.94 -17.94
N GLY A 58 -23.07 12.81 -18.53
CA GLY A 58 -22.63 13.89 -19.40
C GLY A 58 -22.18 15.10 -18.59
N ASP A 59 -21.00 15.56 -18.91
CA ASP A 59 -20.32 16.78 -18.51
C ASP A 59 -21.13 18.04 -18.92
N SER A 60 -21.21 19.05 -18.05
CA SER A 60 -21.54 20.44 -18.42
C SER A 60 -21.30 21.44 -17.27
N ARG A 61 -20.24 22.23 -17.44
CA ARG A 61 -20.08 23.58 -16.88
C ARG A 61 -20.84 24.58 -17.76
N ALA A 62 -21.78 25.35 -17.19
CA ALA A 62 -22.09 26.73 -17.60
C ALA A 62 -23.10 27.43 -16.65
N ARG A 63 -22.58 28.41 -15.89
CA ARG A 63 -23.00 29.82 -15.67
C ARG A 63 -24.48 30.29 -15.79
N GLU A 64 -24.81 31.21 -14.85
CA GLU A 64 -25.80 32.34 -14.90
C GLU A 64 -27.29 31.95 -14.84
N ASP A 65 -28.24 32.66 -14.22
CA ASP A 65 -28.37 33.83 -13.33
C ASP A 65 -29.89 33.91 -12.97
N LEU A 66 -30.23 34.62 -11.89
CA LEU A 66 -31.58 35.10 -11.46
C LEU A 66 -32.61 34.12 -10.86
N GLY A 67 -33.12 34.49 -9.67
CA GLY A 67 -34.45 34.04 -9.22
C GLY A 67 -34.72 34.06 -7.71
N VAL A 68 -34.95 35.25 -7.16
CA VAL A 68 -35.37 35.53 -5.76
C VAL A 68 -36.64 34.76 -5.35
N SER A 69 -36.65 34.16 -4.15
CA SER A 69 -37.83 34.07 -3.27
C SER A 69 -37.41 33.80 -1.82
N SER A 70 -37.71 34.79 -0.97
CA SER A 70 -37.48 34.90 0.47
C SER A 70 -38.48 34.06 1.27
N VAL A 71 -37.99 33.17 2.16
CA VAL A 71 -38.70 32.71 3.37
C VAL A 71 -37.70 32.34 4.48
N GLY A 72 -37.73 33.09 5.60
CA GLY A 72 -37.56 32.54 6.96
C GLY A 72 -36.16 32.26 7.51
N THR A 73 -35.38 33.30 7.85
CA THR A 73 -34.25 33.19 8.78
C THR A 73 -34.60 33.84 10.12
N SER A 74 -35.04 33.05 11.10
CA SER A 74 -35.28 33.54 12.47
C SER A 74 -35.05 32.47 13.55
N ASP A 75 -34.01 31.62 13.43
CA ASP A 75 -33.66 30.65 14.49
C ASP A 75 -32.15 30.55 14.83
N TYR A 76 -31.28 31.39 14.24
CA TYR A 76 -29.83 31.31 14.48
C TYR A 76 -29.30 32.17 15.65
N ALA A 77 -30.16 32.90 16.37
CA ALA A 77 -29.72 33.74 17.48
C ALA A 77 -29.65 32.99 18.84
N ALA A 78 -30.38 31.89 19.01
CA ALA A 78 -30.47 31.19 20.29
C ALA A 78 -29.28 30.24 20.58
N LEU A 79 -28.56 29.78 19.55
CA LEU A 79 -27.47 28.80 19.72
C LEU A 79 -26.11 29.43 20.12
N ASN A 80 -25.97 30.76 20.06
CA ASN A 80 -24.71 31.42 20.42
C ASN A 80 -24.61 31.78 21.92
N GLU A 81 -25.73 31.93 22.63
CA GLU A 81 -25.70 32.21 24.08
C GLU A 81 -25.30 30.98 24.90
N GLU A 82 -25.75 29.77 24.54
CA GLU A 82 -25.34 28.55 25.24
C GLU A 82 -23.85 28.25 25.02
N SER A 83 -23.31 28.52 23.83
CA SER A 83 -21.87 28.37 23.57
C SER A 83 -21.03 29.35 24.40
N LEU A 84 -21.49 30.59 24.56
CA LEU A 84 -20.77 31.61 25.35
C LEU A 84 -20.85 31.29 26.85
N GLN A 85 -22.00 30.81 27.32
CA GLN A 85 -22.20 30.42 28.71
C GLN A 85 -21.37 29.17 29.07
N GLN A 86 -21.30 28.20 28.16
CA GLN A 86 -20.46 27.01 28.33
C GLN A 86 -18.96 27.36 28.31
N GLN A 87 -18.54 28.32 27.49
CA GLN A 87 -17.17 28.81 27.47
C GLN A 87 -16.80 29.54 28.77
N GLN A 88 -17.71 30.36 29.31
CA GLN A 88 -17.48 31.06 30.57
C GLN A 88 -17.42 30.09 31.77
N GLN A 89 -18.20 29.01 31.73
CA GLN A 89 -18.17 27.96 32.76
C GLN A 89 -16.87 27.14 32.72
N GLN A 90 -16.33 26.87 31.53
CA GLN A 90 -15.00 26.24 31.39
C GLN A 90 -13.88 27.14 31.94
N GLN A 91 -13.98 28.46 31.77
CA GLN A 91 -12.97 29.38 32.27
C GLN A 91 -12.94 29.43 33.80
N GLN A 92 -14.09 29.31 34.47
CA GLN A 92 -14.14 29.22 35.94
C GLN A 92 -13.57 27.89 36.46
N GLN A 93 -13.79 26.76 35.76
CA GLN A 93 -13.19 25.48 36.17
C GLN A 93 -11.67 25.47 36.07
N GLN A 94 -11.08 26.15 35.06
CA GLN A 94 -9.62 26.27 34.97
C GLN A 94 -9.01 27.08 36.12
N LEU A 95 -9.68 28.14 36.56
CA LEU A 95 -9.23 28.94 37.72
C LEU A 95 -9.26 28.13 39.02
N LEU A 96 -10.26 27.25 39.19
CA LEU A 96 -10.36 26.38 40.36
C LEU A 96 -9.24 25.33 40.39
N LEU A 97 -8.94 24.70 39.24
CA LEU A 97 -7.83 23.76 39.11
C LEU A 97 -6.47 24.41 39.39
N GLN A 98 -6.27 25.64 38.92
CA GLN A 98 -5.03 26.36 39.14
C GLN A 98 -4.82 26.68 40.63
N HIS A 99 -5.89 26.91 41.38
CA HIS A 99 -5.81 27.15 42.82
C HIS A 99 -5.55 25.86 43.63
N GLU A 100 -6.05 24.72 43.14
CA GLU A 100 -5.83 23.41 43.78
C GLU A 100 -4.37 22.94 43.65
N ASP A 101 -3.75 23.16 42.48
CA ASP A 101 -2.31 22.90 42.27
C ASP A 101 -1.44 23.78 43.18
N GLU A 102 -1.83 25.03 43.41
CA GLU A 102 -1.07 25.96 44.27
C GLU A 102 -1.11 25.51 45.74
N GLN A 103 -2.27 25.02 46.23
CA GLN A 103 -2.36 24.43 47.56
C GLN A 103 -1.56 23.14 47.70
N GLN A 104 -1.55 22.30 46.65
CA GLN A 104 -0.79 21.04 46.69
C GLN A 104 0.72 21.31 46.73
N TYR A 105 1.17 22.36 46.03
CA TYR A 105 2.57 22.77 46.05
C TYR A 105 3.01 23.31 47.41
N GLU A 106 2.18 24.11 48.10
CA GLU A 106 2.47 24.56 49.47
C GLU A 106 2.54 23.39 50.46
N GLN A 107 1.66 22.40 50.33
CA GLN A 107 1.65 21.23 51.21
C GLN A 107 2.91 20.36 51.02
N LEU A 108 3.37 20.20 49.77
CA LEU A 108 4.61 19.49 49.47
C LEU A 108 5.84 20.23 50.03
N GLN A 109 5.81 21.57 49.97
CA GLN A 109 6.90 22.39 50.49
C GLN A 109 7.00 22.32 52.02
N GLN A 110 5.87 22.28 52.74
CA GLN A 110 5.86 22.05 54.19
C GLN A 110 6.39 20.66 54.55
N GLN A 111 6.02 19.62 53.78
CA GLN A 111 6.51 18.27 54.04
C GLN A 111 8.04 18.15 53.85
N GLN A 112 8.61 18.86 52.88
CA GLN A 112 10.07 18.91 52.72
C GLN A 112 10.78 19.63 53.88
N GLN A 113 10.20 20.71 54.40
CA GLN A 113 10.79 21.40 55.57
C GLN A 113 10.78 20.51 56.82
N GLN A 114 9.72 19.71 57.01
CA GLN A 114 9.64 18.76 58.11
C GLN A 114 10.71 17.65 58.02
N LYS A 115 10.93 17.10 56.82
CA LYS A 115 12.01 16.13 56.58
C LYS A 115 13.41 16.70 56.85
N GLN A 116 13.64 17.98 56.59
CA GLN A 116 14.92 18.61 56.92
C GLN A 116 15.10 18.86 58.42
N GLN A 117 14.02 19.05 59.18
CA GLN A 117 14.10 19.16 60.63
C GLN A 117 14.35 17.80 61.29
N ASP A 118 13.66 16.74 60.86
CA ASP A 118 13.87 15.38 61.39
C ASP A 118 15.29 14.87 61.10
N ASN A 119 15.85 15.20 59.94
CA ASN A 119 17.22 14.81 59.59
C ASN A 119 18.29 15.63 60.32
N LYS A 120 17.93 16.81 60.86
CA LYS A 120 18.85 17.65 61.64
C LYS A 120 18.93 17.24 63.12
N THR A 121 17.97 16.48 63.62
CA THR A 121 17.99 15.95 65.01
C THR A 121 18.63 14.57 65.16
N SER A 122 19.06 13.93 64.07
CA SER A 122 19.63 12.57 64.09
C SER A 122 21.16 12.52 64.04
N ILE A 123 21.86 13.66 64.02
CA ILE A 123 23.33 13.72 63.91
C ILE A 123 23.87 14.53 65.09
N ASP A 124 23.82 13.97 66.30
CA ASP A 124 24.56 14.53 67.45
C ASP A 124 25.08 13.45 68.42
N ASP A 125 25.26 12.21 67.94
CA ASP A 125 25.95 11.15 68.68
C ASP A 125 26.79 10.30 67.73
N SER A 126 28.00 10.78 67.39
CA SER A 126 29.20 9.96 67.13
C SER A 126 30.38 10.83 66.71
N ASN A 127 31.39 10.87 67.59
CA ASN A 127 32.65 11.60 67.45
C ASN A 127 33.57 11.00 66.36
N PRO A 128 34.52 11.77 65.77
CA PRO A 128 35.23 11.41 64.55
C PRO A 128 36.60 10.78 64.84
N MET A 129 37.10 9.94 63.92
CA MET A 129 38.53 9.65 63.83
C MET A 129 39.06 9.86 62.41
N PHE A 130 40.10 10.69 62.36
CA PHE A 130 41.05 10.96 61.28
C PHE A 130 41.58 9.70 60.58
N ILE A 131 41.94 9.81 59.28
CA ILE A 131 43.22 9.36 58.68
C ILE A 131 43.31 9.83 57.20
N GLN A 132 44.57 9.99 56.75
CA GLN A 132 45.11 10.76 55.63
C GLN A 132 45.06 10.13 54.21
N LEU A 133 45.04 11.01 53.20
CA LEU A 133 45.67 11.06 51.83
C LEU A 133 46.86 10.10 51.52
N PRO A 134 47.38 9.92 50.25
CA PRO A 134 47.13 10.56 48.92
C PRO A 134 47.21 9.56 47.70
N PRO A 135 47.74 9.88 46.47
CA PRO A 135 47.07 10.43 45.27
C PRO A 135 47.30 9.59 43.96
N GLU A 136 47.09 10.19 42.77
CA GLU A 136 47.37 9.73 41.36
C GLU A 136 46.13 9.26 40.58
N LEU A 137 45.91 9.49 39.27
CA LEU A 137 46.56 10.27 38.19
C LEU A 137 45.54 10.34 37.01
N ASN A 138 45.62 11.41 36.20
CA ASN A 138 45.51 11.46 34.73
C ASN A 138 44.19 11.42 33.92
N ASN A 139 44.18 12.41 33.01
CA ASN A 139 43.64 12.49 31.63
C ASN A 139 42.11 12.66 31.50
N SER A 140 41.56 13.51 30.61
CA SER A 140 42.03 13.94 29.30
C SER A 140 41.28 15.21 28.83
N THR A 141 42.06 16.21 28.42
CA THR A 141 41.95 16.95 27.14
C THR A 141 40.72 17.80 26.81
N TYR A 142 40.87 19.08 27.16
CA TYR A 142 40.59 20.30 26.39
C TYR A 142 40.41 20.14 24.86
N SER A 143 39.38 20.78 24.30
CA SER A 143 39.49 21.53 23.03
C SER A 143 38.45 22.65 22.95
N LYS A 144 38.94 23.84 22.60
CA LYS A 144 38.26 25.15 22.50
C LYS A 144 37.42 25.29 21.22
N PRO A 145 36.47 26.24 21.18
CA PRO A 145 35.84 26.72 19.95
C PRO A 145 36.60 27.92 19.37
N LEU A 146 36.64 28.03 18.03
CA LEU A 146 37.01 29.26 17.33
C LEU A 146 35.97 29.62 16.28
N HIS A 147 35.63 30.90 16.31
CA HIS A 147 34.74 31.62 15.43
C HIS A 147 35.44 32.05 14.12
N ALA A 148 34.59 32.25 13.11
CA ALA A 148 34.55 33.38 12.17
C ALA A 148 34.99 33.17 10.71
N ALA A 149 34.16 33.79 9.85
CA ALA A 149 34.42 34.37 8.52
C ALA A 149 34.49 33.38 7.35
N ASP A 150 33.97 33.64 6.15
CA ASP A 150 33.06 34.65 5.59
C ASP A 150 32.82 34.22 4.12
N GLY A 151 31.73 34.68 3.49
CA GLY A 151 31.71 34.86 2.02
C GLY A 151 30.72 34.03 1.18
N ALA A 152 29.59 34.68 0.86
CA ALA A 152 28.84 34.76 -0.41
C ALA A 152 28.88 33.57 -1.40
N GLY A 153 27.80 33.10 -2.01
CA GLY A 153 26.45 33.63 -2.22
C GLY A 153 25.95 33.04 -3.54
N ILE A 154 24.72 32.53 -3.57
CA ILE A 154 23.77 32.37 -4.69
C ILE A 154 22.63 31.50 -4.13
N ASP A 155 21.40 32.03 -4.18
CA ASP A 155 20.12 31.37 -3.91
C ASP A 155 19.12 32.03 -4.91
N PRO A 156 17.91 31.50 -5.19
CA PRO A 156 17.40 30.14 -4.97
C PRO A 156 16.49 29.62 -6.12
N SER A 157 16.48 28.32 -6.42
CA SER A 157 15.27 27.69 -6.99
C SER A 157 15.21 26.17 -6.80
N SER A 158 14.83 25.72 -5.60
CA SER A 158 14.00 24.52 -5.47
C SER A 158 13.29 24.55 -4.13
N ARG A 159 11.96 24.55 -4.17
CA ARG A 159 11.09 24.47 -3.00
C ARG A 159 10.95 23.00 -2.58
N PRO A 160 11.33 22.60 -1.35
CA PRO A 160 10.81 21.38 -0.75
C PRO A 160 9.51 21.67 0.02
N ARG A 161 8.56 20.76 -0.17
CA ARG A 161 7.20 20.71 0.42
C ARG A 161 7.22 20.38 1.93
N PRO A 162 6.11 20.57 2.67
CA PRO A 162 6.12 20.88 4.09
C PRO A 162 6.06 19.65 5.00
N LEU A 163 7.18 18.94 5.18
CA LEU A 163 7.29 17.87 6.19
C LEU A 163 7.11 18.37 7.63
N LYS A 164 7.46 19.64 7.91
CA LYS A 164 7.31 20.23 9.26
C LYS A 164 5.85 20.41 9.69
N ARG A 165 4.90 20.58 8.77
CA ARG A 165 3.46 20.69 9.11
C ARG A 165 2.85 19.32 9.41
N PHE A 166 3.33 18.26 8.77
CA PHE A 166 2.87 16.90 9.03
C PHE A 166 3.37 16.37 10.39
N MET A 167 4.63 16.67 10.75
CA MET A 167 5.17 16.36 12.08
C MET A 167 4.46 17.14 13.21
N LEU A 168 4.09 18.40 12.98
CA LEU A 168 3.34 19.20 13.95
C LEU A 168 1.90 18.66 14.14
N LEU A 169 1.25 18.22 13.06
CA LEU A 169 -0.08 17.57 13.14
C LEU A 169 -0.03 16.24 13.89
N LEU A 170 1.01 15.41 13.66
CA LEU A 170 1.24 14.17 14.40
C LEU A 170 1.52 14.42 15.88
N ALA A 171 2.28 15.47 16.22
CA ALA A 171 2.53 15.87 17.60
C ALA A 171 1.27 16.37 18.32
N ILE A 172 0.41 17.14 17.63
CA ILE A 172 -0.87 17.62 18.18
C ILE A 172 -1.86 16.46 18.36
N LEU A 173 -1.89 15.51 17.42
CA LEU A 173 -2.75 14.33 17.53
C LEU A 173 -2.29 13.39 18.67
N GLY A 174 -0.97 13.21 18.82
CA GLY A 174 -0.38 12.43 19.92
C GLY A 174 -0.61 13.07 21.29
N PHE A 175 -0.49 14.40 21.39
CA PHE A 175 -0.75 15.13 22.63
C PHE A 175 -2.25 15.13 23.00
N GLY A 176 -3.14 15.25 22.01
CA GLY A 176 -4.59 15.15 22.21
C GLY A 176 -5.03 13.77 22.70
N ALA A 177 -4.48 12.69 22.14
CA ALA A 177 -4.75 11.33 22.60
C ALA A 177 -4.23 11.08 24.02
N ALA A 178 -3.02 11.56 24.36
CA ALA A 178 -2.45 11.41 25.70
C ALA A 178 -3.27 12.16 26.77
N MET A 179 -3.79 13.36 26.45
CA MET A 179 -4.66 14.12 27.35
C MET A 179 -6.04 13.47 27.52
N TYR A 180 -6.58 12.85 26.47
CA TYR A 180 -7.85 12.09 26.54
C TYR A 180 -7.74 10.87 27.45
N PHE A 181 -6.66 10.08 27.36
CA PHE A 181 -6.46 8.92 28.23
C PHE A 181 -6.17 9.30 29.69
N ARG A 182 -5.51 10.44 29.94
CA ARG A 182 -5.29 10.95 31.30
C ARG A 182 -6.59 11.46 31.94
N GLY A 183 -7.51 12.04 31.15
CA GLY A 183 -8.84 12.46 31.61
C GLY A 183 -9.76 11.29 32.01
N VAL A 184 -9.73 10.20 31.25
CA VAL A 184 -10.55 9.00 31.55
C VAL A 184 -10.06 8.26 32.80
N ALA A 185 -8.74 8.21 33.01
CA ALA A 185 -8.15 7.62 34.22
C ALA A 185 -8.42 8.42 35.50
N ALA A 186 -8.47 9.76 35.41
CA ALA A 186 -8.82 10.62 36.54
C ALA A 186 -10.32 10.53 36.91
N GLY A 187 -11.20 10.43 35.91
CA GLY A 187 -12.64 10.26 36.13
C GLY A 187 -13.02 8.93 36.81
N GLN A 188 -12.29 7.85 36.52
CA GLN A 188 -12.51 6.55 37.15
C GLN A 188 -12.12 6.52 38.63
N LYS A 189 -11.09 7.27 39.02
CA LYS A 189 -10.62 7.33 40.41
C LYS A 189 -11.52 8.20 41.30
N ALA A 190 -12.03 9.32 40.77
CA ALA A 190 -12.99 10.18 41.47
C ALA A 190 -14.34 9.50 41.73
N LEU A 191 -14.78 8.63 40.82
CA LEU A 191 -16.02 7.84 40.99
C LEU A 191 -15.86 6.76 42.08
N LEU A 192 -14.66 6.19 42.23
CA LEU A 192 -14.35 5.19 43.26
C LEU A 192 -14.17 5.81 44.66
N ASP A 193 -13.58 7.01 44.75
CA ASP A 193 -13.44 7.74 46.02
C ASP A 193 -14.78 8.30 46.52
N ALA A 194 -15.69 8.70 45.63
CA ALA A 194 -17.05 9.15 45.98
C ALA A 194 -17.95 8.02 46.51
N VAL A 195 -17.65 6.77 46.15
CA VAL A 195 -18.38 5.58 46.63
C VAL A 195 -17.79 5.06 47.94
N GLN A 196 -16.49 5.27 48.21
CA GLN A 196 -15.84 4.84 49.46
C GLN A 196 -15.99 5.82 50.63
N THR A 197 -16.15 7.12 50.38
CA THR A 197 -16.20 8.14 51.44
C THR A 197 -17.61 8.41 51.97
N GLY A 198 -18.36 7.36 52.31
CA GLY A 198 -19.73 7.44 52.87
C GLY A 198 -19.87 8.36 54.11
N VAL A 199 -19.93 9.67 53.88
CA VAL A 199 -20.08 10.71 54.89
C VAL A 199 -21.45 11.34 54.66
N GLY A 200 -22.37 10.96 55.53
CA GLY A 200 -23.72 11.53 55.59
C GLY A 200 -23.68 13.01 55.90
N LEU A 201 -24.38 13.79 55.08
CA LEU A 201 -24.77 15.16 55.41
C LEU A 201 -26.28 15.20 55.58
N GLY A 202 -26.67 15.28 56.85
CA GLY A 202 -28.05 15.46 57.27
C GLY A 202 -28.60 16.82 56.87
N ALA A 203 -29.89 16.82 56.55
CA ALA A 203 -30.70 18.02 56.48
C ALA A 203 -31.06 18.52 57.88
N PRO A 204 -31.36 19.83 58.03
CA PRO A 204 -32.30 20.27 59.05
C PRO A 204 -33.50 21.00 58.43
N GLY A 205 -34.69 20.48 58.74
CA GLY A 205 -35.86 21.29 59.10
C GLY A 205 -36.87 21.64 58.00
N ALA A 206 -38.07 21.05 58.11
CA ALA A 206 -39.35 21.78 58.07
C ALA A 206 -40.54 20.81 58.29
N PRO A 207 -41.50 21.11 59.18
CA PRO A 207 -42.69 20.30 59.39
C PRO A 207 -43.93 20.90 58.71
N GLY A 208 -44.74 20.03 58.08
CA GLY A 208 -46.20 20.21 58.03
C GLY A 208 -46.86 20.19 56.64
N ALA A 209 -47.51 19.07 56.30
CA ALA A 209 -48.88 19.00 55.76
C ALA A 209 -49.31 17.53 55.53
N PRO A 210 -50.58 17.16 55.78
CA PRO A 210 -51.03 15.77 55.68
C PRO A 210 -51.48 15.40 54.25
N ILE A 211 -51.04 14.24 53.77
CA ILE A 211 -51.45 13.63 52.51
C ILE A 211 -52.71 12.80 52.73
N ALA A 212 -53.76 13.11 51.97
CA ALA A 212 -54.96 12.31 51.82
C ALA A 212 -54.67 11.06 50.97
N ALA A 213 -55.34 9.97 51.35
CA ALA A 213 -55.22 8.63 50.83
C ALA A 213 -55.63 8.50 49.34
N LEU A 214 -54.74 7.90 48.55
CA LEU A 214 -55.07 7.16 47.33
C LEU A 214 -54.39 5.79 47.41
N GLY A 215 -55.20 4.76 47.65
CA GLY A 215 -54.77 3.38 47.81
C GLY A 215 -54.33 2.76 46.48
N GLY A 216 -53.03 2.87 46.19
CA GLY A 216 -52.31 1.93 45.33
C GLY A 216 -51.49 1.01 46.24
N GLY A 217 -51.97 -0.21 46.47
CA GLY A 217 -51.18 -1.21 47.20
C GLY A 217 -49.85 -1.42 46.48
N PRO A 218 -48.71 -1.48 47.21
CA PRO A 218 -47.39 -1.61 46.59
C PRO A 218 -47.36 -2.86 45.71
N PRO A 219 -46.79 -2.78 44.49
CA PRO A 219 -46.69 -3.93 43.59
C PRO A 219 -46.04 -5.10 44.33
N SER A 220 -46.68 -6.26 44.26
CA SER A 220 -46.20 -7.46 44.93
C SER A 220 -44.79 -7.79 44.41
N GLN A 221 -43.83 -7.93 45.33
CA GLN A 221 -42.39 -8.17 45.09
C GLN A 221 -42.12 -9.40 44.20
N LYS A 222 -43.01 -10.39 44.21
CA LYS A 222 -42.97 -11.53 43.26
C LYS A 222 -43.10 -11.07 41.80
N GLY A 223 -43.80 -9.97 41.55
CA GLY A 223 -43.98 -9.38 40.22
C GLY A 223 -42.75 -8.66 39.69
N GLU A 224 -41.92 -8.05 40.56
CA GLU A 224 -40.71 -7.33 40.14
C GLU A 224 -39.56 -8.28 39.80
N ILE A 225 -39.37 -9.35 40.58
CA ILE A 225 -38.39 -10.42 40.28
C ILE A 225 -38.84 -11.20 39.04
N ALA A 226 -40.14 -11.53 38.93
CA ALA A 226 -40.67 -12.16 37.72
C ALA A 226 -40.52 -11.26 36.48
N ARG A 227 -40.63 -9.92 36.64
CA ARG A 227 -40.33 -8.97 35.55
C ARG A 227 -38.84 -8.97 35.19
N ALA A 228 -37.93 -8.95 36.17
CA ALA A 228 -36.48 -9.01 35.91
C ALA A 228 -36.09 -10.31 35.19
N GLN A 229 -36.60 -11.46 35.63
CA GLN A 229 -36.37 -12.75 34.98
C GLN A 229 -37.05 -12.85 33.61
N ALA A 230 -38.23 -12.27 33.43
CA ALA A 230 -38.87 -12.18 32.12
C ALA A 230 -38.09 -11.27 31.16
N LEU A 231 -37.48 -10.20 31.67
CA LEU A 231 -36.58 -9.33 30.92
C LEU A 231 -35.28 -10.05 30.57
N ALA A 232 -34.63 -10.74 31.51
CA ALA A 232 -33.44 -11.56 31.25
C ALA A 232 -33.71 -12.67 30.23
N LYS A 233 -34.88 -13.34 30.30
CA LYS A 233 -35.33 -14.30 29.26
C LYS A 233 -35.60 -13.66 27.90
N LYS A 234 -35.82 -12.35 27.86
CA LYS A 234 -36.00 -11.59 26.63
C LYS A 234 -34.65 -11.24 25.97
N TYR A 235 -33.55 -11.31 26.73
CA TYR A 235 -32.21 -11.17 26.20
C TYR A 235 -31.78 -12.49 25.54
N ASP A 236 -31.58 -12.44 24.23
CA ASP A 236 -31.18 -13.59 23.43
C ASP A 236 -29.68 -13.85 23.60
N LEU A 237 -29.32 -14.74 24.53
CA LEU A 237 -27.93 -15.21 24.71
C LEU A 237 -27.34 -15.76 23.40
N LYS A 238 -28.16 -16.37 22.52
CA LYS A 238 -27.68 -16.82 21.22
C LYS A 238 -27.31 -15.64 20.32
N GLY A 239 -28.06 -14.54 20.40
CA GLY A 239 -27.73 -13.29 19.72
C GLY A 239 -26.39 -12.72 20.19
N LEU A 240 -26.10 -12.78 21.48
CA LEU A 240 -24.85 -12.28 22.05
C LEU A 240 -23.63 -13.12 21.60
N HIS A 241 -23.76 -14.45 21.57
CA HIS A 241 -22.71 -15.30 21.00
C HIS A 241 -22.51 -15.06 19.51
N ARG A 242 -23.58 -14.84 18.74
CA ARG A 242 -23.46 -14.44 17.33
C ARG A 242 -22.72 -13.11 17.15
N ILE A 243 -22.86 -12.17 18.09
CA ILE A 243 -22.08 -10.92 18.09
C ILE A 243 -20.61 -11.22 18.30
N GLN A 244 -20.26 -12.09 19.25
CA GLN A 244 -18.87 -12.51 19.51
C GLN A 244 -18.29 -13.18 18.25
N ASP A 245 -18.96 -14.18 17.68
CA ASP A 245 -18.52 -14.89 16.46
C ASP A 245 -18.33 -13.92 15.27
N ALA A 246 -19.28 -13.00 15.07
CA ALA A 246 -19.19 -12.00 14.00
C ALA A 246 -18.05 -11.00 14.24
N ALA A 247 -17.83 -10.59 15.49
CA ALA A 247 -16.73 -9.71 15.88
C ALA A 247 -15.38 -10.40 15.66
N GLU A 248 -15.22 -11.66 16.06
CA GLU A 248 -14.01 -12.43 15.79
C GLU A 248 -13.73 -12.53 14.30
N SER A 249 -14.75 -12.83 13.48
CA SER A 249 -14.59 -12.84 12.03
C SER A 249 -14.21 -11.46 11.47
N LEU A 250 -14.76 -10.37 12.00
CA LEU A 250 -14.42 -9.01 11.59
C LEU A 250 -12.99 -8.61 12.00
N SER A 251 -12.49 -9.12 13.13
CA SER A 251 -11.13 -8.82 13.60
C SER A 251 -10.07 -9.18 12.56
N PHE A 252 -10.25 -10.32 11.88
CA PHE A 252 -9.35 -10.79 10.83
C PHE A 252 -9.27 -9.80 9.66
N PHE A 253 -10.42 -9.32 9.18
CA PHE A 253 -10.47 -8.42 8.01
C PHE A 253 -10.12 -6.97 8.35
N LEU A 254 -10.45 -6.52 9.56
CA LEU A 254 -10.25 -5.14 9.99
C LEU A 254 -8.85 -4.89 10.56
N ARG A 255 -8.04 -5.94 10.78
CA ARG A 255 -6.65 -5.82 11.23
C ARG A 255 -5.81 -4.97 10.28
N SER A 256 -5.94 -5.15 8.96
CA SER A 256 -5.19 -4.35 7.98
C SER A 256 -5.54 -2.85 8.01
N ALA A 257 -6.69 -2.51 8.57
CA ALA A 257 -7.15 -1.13 8.73
C ALA A 257 -6.84 -0.55 10.13
N GLY A 258 -6.15 -1.29 10.99
CA GLY A 258 -5.77 -0.85 12.34
C GLY A 258 -6.93 -0.81 13.34
N MET A 259 -8.04 -1.51 13.06
CA MET A 259 -9.28 -1.44 13.84
C MET A 259 -9.53 -2.67 14.71
N GLU A 260 -8.46 -3.40 15.02
CA GLU A 260 -8.49 -4.58 15.88
C GLU A 260 -8.97 -4.21 17.30
N ARG A 261 -8.63 -3.00 17.77
CA ARG A 261 -8.99 -2.51 19.10
C ARG A 261 -10.50 -2.36 19.28
N GLU A 262 -11.20 -1.76 18.33
CA GLU A 262 -12.65 -1.53 18.40
C GLU A 262 -13.41 -2.85 18.42
N VAL A 263 -12.93 -3.84 17.68
CA VAL A 263 -13.49 -5.19 17.65
C VAL A 263 -13.24 -5.93 18.96
N LEU A 264 -12.06 -5.81 19.56
CA LEU A 264 -11.76 -6.38 20.87
C LEU A 264 -12.62 -5.76 21.98
N ILE A 265 -12.82 -4.44 21.93
CA ILE A 265 -13.75 -3.75 22.86
C ILE A 265 -15.18 -4.29 22.68
N LEU A 266 -15.59 -4.62 21.45
CA LEU A 266 -16.91 -5.18 21.17
C LEU A 266 -17.09 -6.54 21.83
N ILE A 267 -16.08 -7.40 21.69
CA ILE A 267 -16.06 -8.74 22.31
C ILE A 267 -16.08 -8.60 23.85
N GLU A 268 -15.26 -7.72 24.41
CA GLU A 268 -15.22 -7.46 25.86
C GLU A 268 -16.57 -6.97 26.40
N LYS A 269 -17.23 -6.07 25.67
CA LYS A 269 -18.55 -5.55 26.04
C LYS A 269 -19.63 -6.62 25.92
N ALA A 270 -19.61 -7.44 24.87
CA ALA A 270 -20.51 -8.58 24.75
C ALA A 270 -20.34 -9.55 25.94
N ASN A 271 -19.10 -9.89 26.31
CA ASN A 271 -18.80 -10.74 27.47
C ASN A 271 -19.27 -10.13 28.80
N THR A 272 -19.22 -8.81 28.93
CA THR A 272 -19.70 -8.11 30.13
C THR A 272 -21.23 -8.21 30.24
N ILE A 273 -21.94 -7.97 29.14
CA ILE A 273 -23.41 -8.13 29.08
C ILE A 273 -23.82 -9.57 29.39
N GLU A 274 -23.04 -10.55 28.91
CA GLU A 274 -23.29 -11.97 29.18
C GLU A 274 -23.22 -12.26 30.68
N LYS A 275 -22.18 -11.76 31.36
CA LYS A 275 -22.01 -11.89 32.81
C LYS A 275 -23.15 -11.23 33.58
N ASP A 276 -23.60 -10.05 33.16
CA ASP A 276 -24.72 -9.34 33.78
C ASP A 276 -26.04 -10.10 33.63
N ILE A 277 -26.30 -10.68 32.45
CA ILE A 277 -27.49 -11.52 32.20
C ILE A 277 -27.43 -12.79 33.05
N ASN A 278 -26.27 -13.43 33.13
CA ASN A 278 -26.08 -14.64 33.93
C ASN A 278 -26.25 -14.35 35.43
N TYR A 279 -25.77 -13.21 35.92
CA TYR A 279 -25.99 -12.74 37.29
C TYR A 279 -27.49 -12.54 37.57
N LEU A 280 -28.21 -11.85 36.68
CA LEU A 280 -29.66 -11.65 36.81
C LEU A 280 -30.46 -12.96 36.73
N SER A 281 -29.96 -13.94 35.97
CA SER A 281 -30.57 -15.26 35.83
C SER A 281 -30.29 -16.17 37.03
N GLY A 282 -29.14 -15.99 37.70
CA GLY A 282 -28.70 -16.77 38.86
C GLY A 282 -29.24 -16.29 40.21
N LEU A 283 -29.98 -15.17 40.25
CA LEU A 283 -30.74 -14.76 41.44
C LEU A 283 -31.87 -15.78 41.70
N ASP A 284 -31.55 -16.81 42.48
CA ASP A 284 -32.51 -17.85 42.89
C ASP A 284 -33.49 -17.30 43.93
N PRO A 285 -34.79 -17.18 43.62
CA PRO A 285 -35.78 -16.63 44.55
C PRO A 285 -35.98 -17.47 45.82
N LEU A 286 -35.42 -18.68 45.89
CA LEU A 286 -35.57 -19.58 47.02
C LEU A 286 -34.47 -19.46 48.10
N TYR A 287 -33.38 -18.74 47.83
CA TYR A 287 -32.24 -18.70 48.77
C TYR A 287 -32.39 -17.72 49.96
N TYR A 288 -33.50 -16.97 50.08
CA TYR A 288 -33.66 -15.89 51.08
C TYR A 288 -34.92 -15.93 51.98
N GLN A 289 -35.63 -17.07 52.08
CA GLN A 289 -36.90 -17.14 52.83
C GLN A 289 -36.78 -17.35 54.37
N GLN A 290 -35.61 -17.23 55.01
CA GLN A 290 -35.45 -17.60 56.44
C GLN A 290 -34.79 -16.57 57.40
N GLN A 291 -34.74 -15.28 57.07
CA GLN A 291 -34.19 -14.25 57.99
C GLN A 291 -35.07 -12.98 58.03
N LEU A 292 -36.35 -13.16 58.39
CA LEU A 292 -37.45 -12.28 58.04
C LEU A 292 -37.94 -11.43 59.23
N LEU A 293 -37.84 -10.10 59.17
CA LEU A 293 -39.00 -9.17 59.10
C LEU A 293 -38.62 -7.70 59.36
N GLN A 294 -37.60 -7.41 60.18
CA GLN A 294 -37.20 -6.01 60.46
C GLN A 294 -36.05 -5.54 59.53
N GLN A 295 -35.17 -6.44 59.11
CA GLN A 295 -34.19 -6.20 58.06
C GLN A 295 -34.83 -6.14 56.65
N LEU A 296 -36.09 -6.58 56.52
CA LEU A 296 -36.76 -6.79 55.24
C LEU A 296 -37.21 -5.50 54.56
N GLN A 297 -37.39 -4.41 55.32
CA GLN A 297 -37.75 -3.12 54.74
C GLN A 297 -36.50 -2.41 54.17
N GLN A 298 -35.37 -2.51 54.87
CA GLN A 298 -34.09 -1.95 54.44
C GLN A 298 -33.48 -2.74 53.26
N GLN A 299 -33.51 -4.07 53.33
CA GLN A 299 -33.15 -4.92 52.18
C GLN A 299 -34.08 -4.72 50.97
N ARG A 300 -35.33 -4.29 51.18
CA ARG A 300 -36.25 -4.00 50.06
C ARG A 300 -35.81 -2.79 49.26
N GLU A 301 -35.43 -1.73 49.96
CA GLU A 301 -34.93 -0.51 49.31
C GLU A 301 -33.59 -0.77 48.65
N GLU A 302 -32.70 -1.55 49.29
CA GLU A 302 -31.44 -1.98 48.68
C GLU A 302 -31.65 -2.87 47.46
N GLN A 303 -32.58 -3.84 47.49
CA GLN A 303 -32.89 -4.67 46.31
C GLN A 303 -33.50 -3.83 45.18
N LYS A 304 -34.37 -2.89 45.50
CA LYS A 304 -34.98 -2.02 44.47
C LYS A 304 -33.94 -1.10 43.85
N GLN A 305 -33.04 -0.55 44.67
CA GLN A 305 -31.87 0.19 44.18
C GLN A 305 -30.96 -0.69 43.34
N GLN A 306 -30.61 -1.90 43.78
CA GLN A 306 -29.77 -2.83 43.02
C GLN A 306 -30.42 -3.20 41.68
N GLN A 307 -31.73 -3.45 41.65
CA GLN A 307 -32.46 -3.75 40.43
C GLN A 307 -32.53 -2.55 39.49
N GLU A 308 -32.74 -1.34 40.02
CA GLU A 308 -32.72 -0.11 39.22
C GLU A 308 -31.31 0.18 38.67
N VAL A 309 -30.27 -0.03 39.48
CA VAL A 309 -28.86 0.07 39.06
C VAL A 309 -28.56 -0.95 37.97
N ALA A 310 -28.97 -2.21 38.12
CA ALA A 310 -28.81 -3.23 37.09
C ALA A 310 -29.54 -2.86 35.78
N HIS A 311 -30.74 -2.29 35.88
CA HIS A 311 -31.49 -1.82 34.70
C HIS A 311 -30.80 -0.66 33.99
N ARG A 312 -30.28 0.31 34.74
CA ARG A 312 -29.49 1.43 34.18
C ARG A 312 -28.22 0.92 33.52
N LEU A 313 -27.48 0.03 34.19
CA LEU A 313 -26.24 -0.54 33.68
C LEU A 313 -26.47 -1.33 32.38
N LEU A 314 -27.55 -2.11 32.30
CA LEU A 314 -27.89 -2.86 31.10
C LEU A 314 -28.30 -1.93 29.95
N HIS A 315 -29.11 -0.90 30.24
CA HIS A 315 -29.45 0.12 29.24
C HIS A 315 -28.21 0.84 28.70
N ASP A 316 -27.28 1.23 29.58
CA ASP A 316 -26.04 1.91 29.20
C ASP A 316 -25.12 0.99 28.40
N SER A 317 -24.99 -0.28 28.79
CA SER A 317 -24.25 -1.30 28.05
C SER A 317 -24.84 -1.54 26.65
N MET A 318 -26.17 -1.52 26.51
CA MET A 318 -26.84 -1.61 25.21
C MET A 318 -26.54 -0.41 24.32
N GLN A 319 -26.60 0.82 24.87
CA GLN A 319 -26.26 2.02 24.12
C GLN A 319 -24.81 2.02 23.65
N GLN A 320 -23.88 1.56 24.50
CA GLN A 320 -22.48 1.37 24.14
C GLN A 320 -22.32 0.33 23.02
N LEU A 321 -23.00 -0.81 23.12
CA LEU A 321 -22.99 -1.86 22.10
C LEU A 321 -23.50 -1.33 20.75
N LEU A 322 -24.60 -0.57 20.77
CA LEU A 322 -25.18 0.06 19.59
C LEU A 322 -24.21 1.07 18.96
N GLN A 323 -23.59 1.94 19.76
CA GLN A 323 -22.62 2.91 19.28
C GLN A 323 -21.42 2.23 18.64
N LEU A 324 -20.86 1.21 19.30
CA LEU A 324 -19.72 0.47 18.79
C LEU A 324 -20.04 -0.29 17.50
N THR A 325 -21.23 -0.87 17.42
CA THR A 325 -21.73 -1.51 16.20
C THR A 325 -21.80 -0.53 15.04
N LYS A 326 -22.32 0.69 15.25
CA LYS A 326 -22.35 1.74 14.22
C LYS A 326 -20.96 2.16 13.79
N THR A 327 -20.01 2.25 14.72
CA THR A 327 -18.60 2.53 14.42
C THR A 327 -18.00 1.43 13.54
N ILE A 328 -18.18 0.16 13.92
CA ILE A 328 -17.69 -1.00 13.16
C ILE A 328 -18.31 -1.05 11.76
N GLN A 329 -19.60 -0.74 11.63
CA GLN A 329 -20.27 -0.66 10.34
C GLN A 329 -19.69 0.45 9.45
N ALA A 330 -19.49 1.66 9.98
CA ALA A 330 -18.89 2.76 9.25
C ALA A 330 -17.48 2.39 8.77
N ASN A 331 -16.73 1.73 9.64
CA ASN A 331 -15.39 1.22 9.40
C ASN A 331 -15.34 0.13 8.32
N ALA A 332 -16.27 -0.84 8.34
CA ALA A 332 -16.41 -1.84 7.29
C ALA A 332 -16.75 -1.20 5.93
N CYS A 333 -17.57 -0.14 5.92
CA CYS A 333 -17.85 0.63 4.69
C CYS A 333 -16.59 1.35 4.16
N CYS A 334 -15.79 1.94 5.04
CA CYS A 334 -14.52 2.58 4.68
C CYS A 334 -13.51 1.56 4.13
N PHE A 335 -13.37 0.40 4.79
CA PHE A 335 -12.54 -0.70 4.30
C PHE A 335 -12.99 -1.19 2.92
N ALA A 336 -14.30 -1.37 2.73
CA ALA A 336 -14.84 -1.76 1.43
C ALA A 336 -14.59 -0.70 0.34
N ALA A 337 -14.63 0.58 0.70
CA ALA A 337 -14.28 1.68 -0.20
C ALA A 337 -12.80 1.67 -0.58
N GLN A 338 -11.90 1.41 0.38
CA GLN A 338 -10.47 1.29 0.13
C GLN A 338 -10.18 0.13 -0.84
N ARG A 339 -10.68 -1.08 -0.53
CA ARG A 339 -10.51 -2.26 -1.39
C ARG A 339 -11.12 -2.05 -2.78
N SER A 340 -12.22 -1.31 -2.89
CA SER A 340 -12.77 -0.91 -4.18
C SER A 340 -11.78 -0.13 -5.04
N ASN A 341 -11.07 0.82 -4.44
CA ASN A 341 -10.11 1.63 -5.17
C ASN A 341 -8.91 0.81 -5.61
N GLU A 342 -8.51 -0.19 -4.82
CA GLU A 342 -7.46 -1.14 -5.19
C GLU A 342 -7.89 -2.01 -6.39
N ILE A 343 -9.09 -2.61 -6.35
CA ILE A 343 -9.60 -3.41 -7.48
C ILE A 343 -9.72 -2.57 -8.75
N MET A 344 -10.26 -1.35 -8.67
CA MET A 344 -10.35 -0.46 -9.84
C MET A 344 -8.97 -0.10 -10.42
N ARG A 345 -7.93 -0.02 -9.58
CA ARG A 345 -6.55 0.17 -10.07
C ARG A 345 -6.05 -1.07 -10.81
N TYR A 346 -6.31 -2.26 -10.29
CA TYR A 346 -5.95 -3.53 -10.95
C TYR A 346 -6.68 -3.69 -12.28
N GLU A 347 -7.97 -3.40 -12.32
CA GLU A 347 -8.76 -3.40 -13.56
C GLU A 347 -8.22 -2.39 -14.57
N GLY A 348 -7.95 -1.15 -14.14
CA GLY A 348 -7.35 -0.12 -14.99
C GLY A 348 -5.99 -0.55 -15.55
N PHE A 349 -5.14 -1.15 -14.72
CA PHE A 349 -3.86 -1.71 -15.14
C PHE A 349 -4.02 -2.81 -16.20
N LEU A 350 -4.88 -3.80 -15.96
CA LEU A 350 -5.10 -4.91 -16.91
C LEU A 350 -5.69 -4.43 -18.24
N ASN A 351 -6.58 -3.43 -18.20
CA ASN A 351 -7.10 -2.81 -19.40
C ASN A 351 -6.01 -2.08 -20.19
N SER A 352 -5.19 -1.26 -19.53
CA SER A 352 -4.05 -0.59 -20.17
C SER A 352 -3.05 -1.61 -20.72
N ALA A 353 -2.80 -2.71 -20.00
CA ALA A 353 -1.91 -3.79 -20.45
C ALA A 353 -2.43 -4.47 -21.70
N TYR A 354 -3.73 -4.79 -21.73
CA TYR A 354 -4.38 -5.33 -22.91
C TYR A 354 -4.33 -4.35 -24.10
N GLU A 355 -4.64 -3.08 -23.90
CA GLU A 355 -4.55 -2.05 -24.95
C GLU A 355 -3.12 -1.91 -25.50
N ALA A 356 -2.12 -1.86 -24.62
CA ALA A 356 -0.73 -1.81 -25.04
C ALA A 356 -0.33 -3.06 -25.83
N SER A 357 -0.79 -4.25 -25.41
CA SER A 357 -0.55 -5.49 -26.15
C SER A 357 -1.17 -5.48 -27.55
N LEU A 358 -2.31 -4.82 -27.75
CA LEU A 358 -2.92 -4.65 -29.07
C LEU A 358 -2.05 -3.76 -29.97
N VAL A 359 -1.52 -2.66 -29.44
CA VAL A 359 -0.58 -1.77 -30.15
C VAL A 359 0.66 -2.54 -30.58
N VAL A 360 1.24 -3.33 -29.67
CA VAL A 360 2.44 -4.15 -29.96
C VAL A 360 2.15 -5.17 -31.06
N SER A 361 1.05 -5.91 -30.98
CA SER A 361 0.74 -6.97 -31.97
C SER A 361 0.46 -6.47 -33.38
N ARG A 362 -0.02 -5.24 -33.55
CA ARG A 362 -0.49 -4.74 -34.86
C ARG A 362 0.62 -4.74 -35.90
N GLU A 363 1.86 -4.56 -35.44
CA GLU A 363 3.06 -4.50 -36.26
C GLU A 363 3.77 -5.87 -36.35
N GLU A 364 3.59 -6.77 -35.37
CA GLU A 364 4.21 -8.10 -35.30
C GLU A 364 3.19 -9.22 -35.58
N ARG A 365 2.51 -9.14 -36.73
CA ARG A 365 1.41 -10.06 -37.08
C ARG A 365 1.79 -11.53 -37.18
N GLU A 366 3.07 -11.87 -37.14
CA GLU A 366 3.57 -13.21 -37.45
C GLU A 366 3.83 -14.08 -36.21
N LYS A 367 3.87 -13.50 -35.01
CA LYS A 367 4.22 -14.25 -33.79
C LYS A 367 2.97 -14.80 -33.09
N LYS A 368 2.73 -16.11 -33.24
CA LYS A 368 1.60 -16.85 -32.62
C LYS A 368 1.51 -16.66 -31.10
N ASN A 369 2.64 -16.45 -30.42
CA ASN A 369 2.70 -16.29 -28.97
C ASN A 369 1.97 -15.02 -28.49
N PHE A 370 1.97 -13.94 -29.28
CA PHE A 370 1.31 -12.68 -28.90
C PHE A 370 -0.21 -12.81 -28.85
N ILE A 371 -0.79 -13.63 -29.73
CA ILE A 371 -2.24 -13.86 -29.73
C ILE A 371 -2.66 -14.57 -28.44
N SER A 372 -1.85 -15.52 -27.96
CA SER A 372 -2.10 -16.21 -26.69
C SER A 372 -2.05 -15.23 -25.51
N VAL A 373 -1.03 -14.37 -25.45
CA VAL A 373 -0.87 -13.39 -24.37
C VAL A 373 -2.02 -12.38 -24.37
N GLN A 374 -2.45 -11.90 -25.53
CA GLN A 374 -3.62 -11.02 -25.65
C GLN A 374 -4.90 -11.65 -25.13
N GLN A 375 -5.13 -12.91 -25.49
CA GLN A 375 -6.32 -13.63 -25.05
C GLN A 375 -6.31 -13.85 -23.54
N GLN A 376 -5.15 -14.13 -22.95
CA GLN A 376 -4.98 -14.26 -21.50
C GLN A 376 -5.17 -12.91 -20.80
N LEU A 377 -4.54 -11.83 -21.26
CA LEU A 377 -4.75 -10.49 -20.70
C LEU A 377 -6.22 -10.05 -20.76
N LEU A 378 -6.92 -10.34 -21.85
CA LEU A 378 -8.34 -10.09 -21.98
C LEU A 378 -9.16 -10.89 -20.96
N LEU A 379 -8.80 -12.16 -20.74
CA LEU A 379 -9.45 -13.02 -19.75
C LEU A 379 -9.25 -12.50 -18.33
N HIS A 380 -8.02 -12.11 -17.97
CA HIS A 380 -7.72 -11.53 -16.65
C HIS A 380 -8.40 -10.18 -16.45
N SER A 381 -8.43 -9.31 -17.48
CA SER A 381 -9.20 -8.05 -17.46
C SER A 381 -10.69 -8.30 -17.21
N ALA A 382 -11.30 -9.25 -17.93
CA ALA A 382 -12.70 -9.60 -17.74
C ALA A 382 -12.98 -10.17 -16.34
N ALA A 383 -12.09 -11.00 -15.82
CA ALA A 383 -12.19 -11.54 -14.46
C ALA A 383 -12.06 -10.45 -13.39
N ALA A 384 -11.14 -9.48 -13.56
CA ALA A 384 -11.00 -8.33 -12.67
C ALA A 384 -12.26 -7.44 -12.68
N ALA A 385 -12.83 -7.18 -13.86
CA ALA A 385 -14.09 -6.45 -13.98
C ALA A 385 -15.26 -7.17 -13.27
N GLN A 386 -15.30 -8.50 -13.33
CA GLN A 386 -16.27 -9.30 -12.55
C GLN A 386 -16.10 -9.10 -11.04
N GLN A 387 -14.86 -9.03 -10.54
CA GLN A 387 -14.59 -8.73 -9.12
C GLN A 387 -15.06 -7.32 -8.74
N THR A 388 -14.91 -6.33 -9.62
CA THR A 388 -15.45 -4.97 -9.42
C THR A 388 -16.96 -5.00 -9.22
N VAL A 389 -17.70 -5.77 -10.04
CA VAL A 389 -19.16 -5.91 -9.91
C VAL A 389 -19.56 -6.56 -8.58
N LEU A 390 -18.90 -7.65 -8.18
CA LEU A 390 -19.15 -8.32 -6.90
C LEU A 390 -18.92 -7.37 -5.72
N LEU A 391 -17.85 -6.56 -5.80
CA LEU A 391 -17.55 -5.59 -4.77
C LEU A 391 -18.57 -4.43 -4.74
N GLN A 392 -19.05 -3.96 -5.89
CA GLN A 392 -20.16 -2.99 -5.94
C GLN A 392 -21.43 -3.56 -5.30
N GLN A 393 -21.74 -4.84 -5.52
CA GLN A 393 -22.86 -5.53 -4.88
C GLN A 393 -22.70 -5.58 -3.35
N ALA A 394 -21.51 -5.96 -2.86
CA ALA A 394 -21.23 -5.99 -1.41
C ALA A 394 -21.33 -4.58 -0.78
N ARG A 395 -20.87 -3.54 -1.48
CA ARG A 395 -21.02 -2.13 -1.02
C ARG A 395 -22.49 -1.72 -0.97
N ALA A 396 -23.30 -2.09 -1.97
CA ALA A 396 -24.72 -1.82 -1.97
C ALA A 396 -25.42 -2.52 -0.78
N GLN A 397 -25.05 -3.76 -0.46
CA GLN A 397 -25.55 -4.48 0.70
C GLN A 397 -25.17 -3.78 2.02
N LEU A 398 -23.92 -3.37 2.20
CA LEU A 398 -23.49 -2.61 3.38
C LEU A 398 -24.26 -1.29 3.54
N GLN A 399 -24.54 -0.59 2.43
CA GLN A 399 -25.35 0.63 2.45
C GLN A 399 -26.82 0.37 2.79
N GLN A 400 -27.38 -0.76 2.38
CA GLN A 400 -28.74 -1.17 2.76
C GLN A 400 -28.82 -1.49 4.26
N LEU A 401 -27.84 -2.22 4.79
CA LEU A 401 -27.74 -2.53 6.22
C LEU A 401 -27.63 -1.28 7.08
N ARG A 402 -27.01 -0.21 6.57
CA ARG A 402 -26.91 1.09 7.26
C ARG A 402 -28.27 1.76 7.50
N LYS A 403 -29.28 1.42 6.71
CA LYS A 403 -30.64 1.98 6.83
C LYS A 403 -31.55 1.18 7.76
N GLN A 404 -31.13 -0.02 8.20
CA GLN A 404 -31.96 -0.85 9.07
C GLN A 404 -31.95 -0.31 10.51
N PRO A 405 -33.13 -0.19 11.17
CA PRO A 405 -33.19 0.15 12.59
C PRO A 405 -32.60 -0.98 13.44
N LEU A 406 -32.02 -0.61 14.59
CA LEU A 406 -31.29 -1.52 15.46
C LEU A 406 -31.86 -1.42 16.86
N ASP A 407 -32.99 -2.09 17.05
CA ASP A 407 -33.77 -1.98 18.28
C ASP A 407 -33.50 -3.17 19.23
N THR A 408 -32.99 -4.29 18.71
CA THR A 408 -32.72 -5.50 19.48
C THR A 408 -31.30 -6.02 19.33
N ILE A 409 -30.83 -6.82 20.30
CA ILE A 409 -29.53 -7.53 20.21
C ILE A 409 -29.50 -8.44 18.98
N THR A 410 -30.63 -9.07 18.64
CA THR A 410 -30.72 -9.93 17.47
C THR A 410 -30.50 -9.13 16.18
N ASP A 411 -31.00 -7.89 16.11
CA ASP A 411 -30.76 -6.99 14.96
C ASP A 411 -29.28 -6.57 14.89
N ILE A 412 -28.68 -6.24 16.04
CA ILE A 412 -27.24 -5.92 16.15
C ILE A 412 -26.39 -7.11 15.68
N ALA A 413 -26.71 -8.31 16.15
CA ALA A 413 -26.02 -9.54 15.77
C ALA A 413 -26.14 -9.81 14.26
N ALA A 414 -27.35 -9.71 13.71
CA ALA A 414 -27.60 -9.91 12.29
C ALA A 414 -26.85 -8.89 11.42
N MET A 415 -26.81 -7.63 11.86
CA MET A 415 -26.09 -6.58 11.14
C MET A 415 -24.57 -6.78 11.19
N LEU A 416 -24.00 -7.14 12.34
CA LEU A 416 -22.57 -7.45 12.45
C LEU A 416 -22.19 -8.67 11.61
N GLN A 417 -23.01 -9.72 11.62
CA GLN A 417 -22.79 -10.91 10.81
C GLN A 417 -22.86 -10.58 9.31
N ALA A 418 -23.80 -9.74 8.89
CA ALA A 418 -23.90 -9.28 7.51
C ALA A 418 -22.71 -8.37 7.12
N CYS A 419 -22.22 -7.53 8.03
CA CYS A 419 -21.00 -6.76 7.83
C CYS A 419 -19.77 -7.67 7.70
N ALA A 420 -19.65 -8.72 8.52
CA ALA A 420 -18.58 -9.70 8.44
C ALA A 420 -18.59 -10.45 7.10
N ALA A 421 -19.77 -10.89 6.66
CA ALA A 421 -19.94 -11.56 5.37
C ALA A 421 -19.56 -10.65 4.19
N ALA A 422 -19.99 -9.38 4.20
CA ALA A 422 -19.65 -8.42 3.17
C ALA A 422 -18.14 -8.07 3.18
N ALA A 423 -17.54 -7.90 4.37
CA ALA A 423 -16.10 -7.66 4.50
C ALA A 423 -15.28 -8.84 3.95
N LYS A 424 -15.70 -10.08 4.23
CA LYS A 424 -15.10 -11.29 3.67
C LYS A 424 -15.20 -11.32 2.15
N GLN A 425 -16.39 -11.06 1.58
CA GLN A 425 -16.58 -11.03 0.13
C GLN A 425 -15.69 -9.98 -0.55
N VAL A 426 -15.62 -8.78 0.02
CA VAL A 426 -14.77 -7.69 -0.48
C VAL A 426 -13.29 -8.07 -0.42
N HIS A 427 -12.85 -8.70 0.67
CA HIS A 427 -11.46 -9.13 0.82
C HIS A 427 -11.10 -10.22 -0.20
N THR A 428 -11.92 -11.27 -0.33
CA THR A 428 -11.70 -12.34 -1.32
C THR A 428 -11.71 -11.80 -2.76
N ALA A 429 -12.61 -10.87 -3.08
CA ALA A 429 -12.63 -10.22 -4.39
C ALA A 429 -11.35 -9.41 -4.65
N ALA A 430 -10.83 -8.71 -3.64
CA ALA A 430 -9.59 -7.95 -3.75
C ALA A 430 -8.35 -8.86 -3.91
N GLU A 431 -8.28 -9.98 -3.17
CA GLU A 431 -7.21 -10.97 -3.33
C GLU A 431 -7.24 -11.62 -4.71
N THR A 432 -8.43 -11.98 -5.20
CA THR A 432 -8.60 -12.56 -6.54
C THR A 432 -8.20 -11.58 -7.64
N ALA A 433 -8.63 -10.31 -7.52
CA ALA A 433 -8.23 -9.26 -8.46
C ALA A 433 -6.71 -8.99 -8.40
N SER A 434 -6.11 -9.02 -7.21
CA SER A 434 -4.65 -8.92 -7.05
C SER A 434 -3.93 -10.08 -7.72
N SER A 435 -4.44 -11.32 -7.62
CA SER A 435 -3.86 -12.49 -8.29
C SER A 435 -3.87 -12.29 -9.80
N HIS A 436 -4.99 -11.85 -10.37
CA HIS A 436 -5.08 -11.58 -11.81
C HIS A 436 -4.20 -10.41 -12.25
N ALA A 437 -3.99 -9.40 -11.41
CA ALA A 437 -3.04 -8.33 -11.70
C ALA A 437 -1.59 -8.83 -11.74
N ASN A 438 -1.22 -9.74 -10.84
CA ASN A 438 0.10 -10.37 -10.85
C ASN A 438 0.29 -11.26 -12.08
N GLU A 439 -0.70 -12.08 -12.44
CA GLU A 439 -0.69 -12.88 -13.68
C GLU A 439 -0.59 -11.96 -14.92
N GLY A 440 -1.30 -10.84 -14.93
CA GLY A 440 -1.19 -9.83 -15.98
C GLY A 440 0.19 -9.17 -16.07
N MET A 441 0.90 -9.05 -14.94
CA MET A 441 2.28 -8.55 -14.92
C MET A 441 3.26 -9.55 -15.53
N GLU A 442 3.15 -10.84 -15.22
CA GLU A 442 3.96 -11.89 -15.85
C GLU A 442 3.74 -11.90 -17.38
N LEU A 443 2.50 -11.69 -17.83
CA LEU A 443 2.17 -11.58 -19.24
C LEU A 443 2.76 -10.32 -19.91
N LEU A 444 2.81 -9.20 -19.19
CA LEU A 444 3.49 -7.99 -19.68
C LEU A 444 5.01 -8.20 -19.75
N GLU A 445 5.60 -8.91 -18.80
CA GLU A 445 7.02 -9.26 -18.83
C GLU A 445 7.33 -10.02 -20.13
N VAL A 446 6.58 -11.08 -20.43
CA VAL A 446 6.68 -11.84 -21.69
C VAL A 446 6.54 -10.95 -22.94
N LEU A 447 5.67 -9.94 -22.92
CA LEU A 447 5.53 -8.99 -24.03
C LEU A 447 6.76 -8.08 -24.17
N THR A 448 7.39 -7.72 -23.07
CA THR A 448 8.57 -6.83 -23.04
C THR A 448 9.90 -7.58 -23.17
N ASP A 449 9.93 -8.89 -22.93
CA ASP A 449 11.16 -9.69 -23.00
C ASP A 449 11.79 -9.64 -24.37
N HIS A 450 10.97 -9.73 -25.43
CA HIS A 450 11.49 -9.58 -26.79
C HIS A 450 12.17 -8.22 -27.02
N ILE A 451 11.67 -7.14 -26.39
CA ILE A 451 12.32 -5.84 -26.47
C ILE A 451 13.64 -5.86 -25.70
N GLY A 452 13.68 -6.56 -24.55
CA GLY A 452 14.91 -6.84 -23.81
C GLY A 452 15.97 -7.52 -24.69
N ASP A 453 15.59 -8.59 -25.39
CA ASP A 453 16.48 -9.32 -26.30
C ASP A 453 17.02 -8.41 -27.41
N VAL A 454 16.14 -7.59 -28.01
CA VAL A 454 16.53 -6.65 -29.08
C VAL A 454 17.45 -5.56 -28.55
N LEU A 455 17.21 -5.03 -27.35
CA LEU A 455 18.10 -4.06 -26.71
C LEU A 455 19.46 -4.67 -26.35
N GLN A 456 19.49 -5.94 -25.96
CA GLN A 456 20.74 -6.66 -25.70
C GLN A 456 21.52 -6.91 -27.00
N GLU A 457 20.84 -7.29 -28.08
CA GLU A 457 21.49 -7.44 -29.38
C GLU A 457 22.02 -6.10 -29.91
N MET A 458 21.24 -5.01 -29.80
CA MET A 458 21.72 -3.67 -30.15
C MET A 458 22.92 -3.24 -29.30
N GLN A 459 22.95 -3.58 -28.02
CA GLN A 459 24.12 -3.35 -27.18
C GLN A 459 25.34 -4.09 -27.74
N ARG A 460 25.19 -5.38 -28.06
CA ARG A 460 26.26 -6.20 -28.65
C ARG A 460 26.76 -5.62 -29.98
N GLN A 461 25.84 -5.21 -30.87
CA GLN A 461 26.18 -4.54 -32.13
C GLN A 461 26.95 -3.23 -31.88
N THR A 462 26.52 -2.43 -30.92
CA THR A 462 27.18 -1.17 -30.57
C THR A 462 28.57 -1.40 -30.00
N ASP A 463 28.76 -2.46 -29.20
CA ASP A 463 30.06 -2.87 -28.66
C ASP A 463 31.00 -3.34 -29.80
N THR A 464 30.49 -4.10 -30.78
CA THR A 464 31.25 -4.47 -31.99
C THR A 464 31.64 -3.24 -32.81
N LEU A 465 30.73 -2.28 -33.00
CA LEU A 465 31.03 -1.02 -33.68
C LEU A 465 32.11 -0.23 -32.93
N ARG A 466 32.09 -0.22 -31.60
CA ARG A 466 33.14 0.38 -30.75
C ARG A 466 34.51 -0.26 -30.96
N LEU A 467 34.56 -1.58 -31.10
CA LEU A 467 35.82 -2.29 -31.41
C LEU A 467 36.32 -1.92 -32.82
N SER A 468 35.42 -1.86 -33.80
CA SER A 468 35.77 -1.43 -35.17
C SER A 468 36.24 0.03 -35.24
N GLU A 469 35.62 0.92 -34.45
CA GLU A 469 36.05 2.32 -34.29
C GLU A 469 37.46 2.38 -33.70
N ALA A 470 37.73 1.59 -32.64
CA ALA A 470 39.06 1.55 -32.03
C ALA A 470 40.13 1.04 -33.00
N ALA A 471 39.81 0.06 -33.85
CA ALA A 471 40.70 -0.41 -34.91
C ALA A 471 40.93 0.67 -35.99
N ALA A 472 39.88 1.36 -36.42
CA ALA A 472 39.97 2.47 -37.38
C ALA A 472 40.79 3.66 -36.83
N GLU A 473 40.66 3.98 -35.55
CA GLU A 473 41.44 5.04 -34.88
C GLU A 473 42.95 4.73 -34.87
N MET A 474 43.34 3.44 -34.85
CA MET A 474 44.75 3.05 -34.99
C MET A 474 45.29 3.30 -36.40
N ALA A 475 44.44 3.26 -37.43
CA ALA A 475 44.77 3.58 -38.83
C ALA A 475 44.70 5.09 -39.15
N ARG A 476 44.29 5.92 -38.19
CA ARG A 476 44.13 7.38 -38.34
C ARG A 476 45.30 8.13 -38.98
N PRO A 477 46.60 7.78 -38.76
CA PRO A 477 47.72 8.48 -39.41
C PRO A 477 47.72 8.38 -40.94
N TYR A 478 47.06 7.37 -41.50
CA TYR A 478 47.03 7.07 -42.93
C TYR A 478 45.71 7.52 -43.59
N MET A 479 44.70 7.87 -42.80
CA MET A 479 43.40 8.31 -43.29
C MET A 479 43.42 9.74 -43.81
N THR A 480 42.68 9.96 -44.89
CA THR A 480 42.36 11.28 -45.43
C THR A 480 41.58 12.12 -44.42
N GLN A 481 41.58 13.44 -44.59
CA GLN A 481 40.83 14.35 -43.71
C GLN A 481 39.32 14.07 -43.73
N GLN A 482 38.78 13.59 -44.85
CA GLN A 482 37.36 13.26 -44.99
C GLN A 482 37.00 12.01 -44.18
N GLU A 483 37.81 10.95 -44.26
CA GLU A 483 37.62 9.72 -43.48
C GLU A 483 37.75 10.00 -41.97
N GLN A 484 38.69 10.85 -41.56
CA GLN A 484 38.79 11.27 -40.17
C GLN A 484 37.53 12.00 -39.67
N GLN A 485 36.87 12.80 -40.52
CA GLN A 485 35.60 13.42 -40.16
C GLN A 485 34.46 12.40 -40.08
N GLN A 486 34.44 11.41 -40.98
CA GLN A 486 33.46 10.32 -40.95
C GLN A 486 33.63 9.45 -39.71
N LEU A 487 34.86 9.13 -39.31
CA LEU A 487 35.16 8.38 -38.09
C LEU A 487 34.70 9.13 -36.83
N LEU A 488 34.94 10.45 -36.75
CA LEU A 488 34.44 11.27 -35.64
C LEU A 488 32.91 11.31 -35.58
N HIS A 489 32.26 11.43 -36.74
CA HIS A 489 30.80 11.39 -36.82
C HIS A 489 30.26 10.02 -36.39
N ALA A 490 30.87 8.92 -36.85
CA ALA A 490 30.50 7.57 -36.45
C ALA A 490 30.61 7.37 -34.93
N ARG A 491 31.68 7.88 -34.32
CA ARG A 491 31.87 7.88 -32.87
C ARG A 491 30.76 8.62 -32.12
N GLU A 492 30.41 9.84 -32.53
CA GLU A 492 29.32 10.61 -31.90
C GLU A 492 27.97 9.87 -32.01
N CYS A 493 27.72 9.22 -33.15
CA CYS A 493 26.53 8.40 -33.33
C CYS A 493 26.52 7.16 -32.43
N ILE A 494 27.66 6.47 -32.27
CA ILE A 494 27.80 5.32 -31.36
C ILE A 494 27.54 5.74 -29.91
N ASP A 495 28.14 6.83 -29.44
CA ASP A 495 27.93 7.32 -28.07
C ASP A 495 26.45 7.71 -27.84
N THR A 496 25.81 8.34 -28.82
CA THR A 496 24.36 8.66 -28.78
C THR A 496 23.50 7.39 -28.73
N ALA A 497 23.87 6.35 -29.48
CA ALA A 497 23.17 5.06 -29.47
C ALA A 497 23.26 4.39 -28.09
N ILE A 498 24.43 4.41 -27.44
CA ILE A 498 24.63 3.87 -26.08
C ILE A 498 23.72 4.59 -25.07
N GLU A 499 23.67 5.92 -25.11
CA GLU A 499 22.80 6.70 -24.23
C GLU A 499 21.33 6.34 -24.45
N GLU A 500 20.88 6.23 -25.71
CA GLU A 500 19.50 5.87 -26.03
C GLU A 500 19.18 4.44 -25.54
N ILE A 501 20.05 3.45 -25.74
CA ILE A 501 19.86 2.08 -25.20
C ILE A 501 19.66 2.12 -23.68
N GLN A 502 20.44 2.93 -22.97
CA GLN A 502 20.29 3.05 -21.52
C GLN A 502 18.96 3.70 -21.14
N THR A 503 18.52 4.75 -21.84
CA THR A 503 17.19 5.34 -21.60
C THR A 503 16.07 4.35 -21.88
N LEU A 504 16.19 3.48 -22.89
CA LEU A 504 15.21 2.45 -23.20
C LEU A 504 15.16 1.36 -22.12
N LYS A 505 16.31 0.98 -21.55
CA LYS A 505 16.38 0.09 -20.37
C LYS A 505 15.71 0.73 -19.15
N ASP A 506 15.92 2.03 -18.93
CA ASP A 506 15.28 2.77 -17.84
C ASP A 506 13.76 2.89 -18.06
N ILE A 507 13.30 3.14 -19.29
CA ILE A 507 11.87 3.13 -19.63
C ILE A 507 11.26 1.75 -19.36
N ARG A 508 11.92 0.66 -19.77
CA ARG A 508 11.45 -0.72 -19.50
C ARG A 508 11.30 -0.99 -18.01
N THR A 509 12.29 -0.61 -17.20
CA THR A 509 12.26 -0.85 -15.74
C THR A 509 11.29 0.08 -14.99
N THR A 510 10.96 1.24 -15.55
CA THR A 510 9.99 2.19 -14.96
C THR A 510 8.53 1.85 -15.27
N VAL A 511 8.25 0.89 -16.15
CA VAL A 511 6.91 0.35 -16.38
C VAL A 511 6.40 -0.34 -15.11
N ASN A 512 5.74 0.43 -14.24
CA ASN A 512 5.21 -0.03 -12.96
C ASN A 512 3.69 -0.29 -13.07
N PRO A 513 3.20 -1.46 -12.61
CA PRO A 513 1.77 -1.81 -12.66
C PRO A 513 0.84 -0.83 -11.95
N TYR A 514 1.36 -0.11 -10.96
CA TYR A 514 0.55 0.78 -10.14
C TYR A 514 0.31 2.17 -10.77
N THR A 515 0.83 2.39 -11.98
CA THR A 515 0.65 3.62 -12.76
C THR A 515 0.00 3.29 -14.12
N PRO A 516 -1.35 3.21 -14.19
CA PRO A 516 -2.07 2.74 -15.38
C PRO A 516 -2.07 3.71 -16.58
N GLY A 517 -1.47 4.90 -16.45
CA GLY A 517 -1.52 5.96 -17.47
C GLY A 517 -0.47 5.86 -18.59
N PRO A 518 0.83 5.75 -18.29
CA PRO A 518 1.86 5.81 -19.34
C PRO A 518 2.20 4.44 -19.95
N LEU A 519 1.50 3.34 -19.64
CA LEU A 519 1.91 2.02 -20.13
C LEU A 519 1.90 1.92 -21.67
N THR A 520 0.79 2.32 -22.29
CA THR A 520 0.65 2.29 -23.76
C THR A 520 1.63 3.26 -24.42
N GLU A 521 1.77 4.47 -23.87
CA GLU A 521 2.69 5.50 -24.38
C GLU A 521 4.14 5.05 -24.24
N ALA A 522 4.53 4.52 -23.08
CA ALA A 522 5.88 4.02 -22.80
C ALA A 522 6.23 2.84 -23.71
N LEU A 523 5.32 1.87 -23.90
CA LEU A 523 5.58 0.75 -24.81
C LEU A 523 5.63 1.19 -26.27
N GLN A 524 4.79 2.15 -26.68
CA GLN A 524 4.83 2.72 -28.02
C GLN A 524 6.11 3.52 -28.26
N GLU A 525 6.52 4.34 -27.30
CA GLU A 525 7.76 5.13 -27.32
C GLU A 525 8.99 4.23 -27.32
N LEU A 526 9.06 3.29 -26.38
CA LEU A 526 10.12 2.28 -26.28
C LEU A 526 10.32 1.58 -27.62
N ARG A 527 9.23 1.11 -28.23
CA ARG A 527 9.30 0.41 -29.51
C ARG A 527 9.66 1.34 -30.67
N GLY A 528 9.08 2.53 -30.73
CA GLY A 528 9.36 3.51 -31.78
C GLY A 528 10.84 3.91 -31.81
N ARG A 529 11.39 4.19 -30.63
CA ARG A 529 12.82 4.50 -30.42
C ARG A 529 13.72 3.31 -30.72
N THR A 530 13.37 2.10 -30.24
CA THR A 530 14.08 0.85 -30.54
C THR A 530 14.21 0.62 -32.06
N LYS A 531 13.15 0.86 -32.82
CA LYS A 531 13.19 0.72 -34.30
C LYS A 531 14.03 1.79 -34.98
N ALA A 532 13.92 3.04 -34.53
CA ALA A 532 14.73 4.14 -35.06
C ALA A 532 16.22 3.87 -34.82
N LEU A 533 16.56 3.47 -33.60
CA LEU A 533 17.92 3.11 -33.21
C LEU A 533 18.47 1.92 -34.01
N GLN A 534 17.68 0.85 -34.18
CA GLN A 534 18.09 -0.29 -35.01
C GLN A 534 18.38 0.13 -36.45
N GLN A 535 17.58 1.03 -37.01
CA GLN A 535 17.80 1.55 -38.37
C GLN A 535 19.07 2.41 -38.44
N GLU A 536 19.33 3.23 -37.42
CA GLU A 536 20.56 4.04 -37.31
C GLU A 536 21.80 3.15 -37.19
N LEU A 537 21.77 2.12 -36.34
CA LEU A 537 22.86 1.14 -36.21
C LEU A 537 23.13 0.41 -37.52
N ASN A 538 22.09 -0.04 -38.23
CA ASN A 538 22.27 -0.68 -39.53
C ASN A 538 22.87 0.30 -40.57
N ASN A 539 22.51 1.58 -40.53
CA ASN A 539 23.10 2.59 -41.41
C ASN A 539 24.57 2.86 -41.05
N LEU A 540 24.91 2.89 -39.76
CA LEU A 540 26.27 3.03 -39.25
C LEU A 540 27.14 1.84 -39.64
N GLU A 541 26.62 0.62 -39.51
CA GLU A 541 27.32 -0.61 -39.91
C GLU A 541 27.64 -0.59 -41.40
N ASN A 542 26.68 -0.24 -42.26
CA ASN A 542 26.93 -0.09 -43.71
C ASN A 542 27.96 1.00 -44.01
N ALA A 543 27.86 2.16 -43.34
CA ALA A 543 28.81 3.26 -43.53
C ALA A 543 30.23 2.90 -43.06
N ALA A 544 30.35 2.18 -41.95
CA ALA A 544 31.63 1.69 -41.44
C ALA A 544 32.25 0.65 -42.38
N ALA A 545 31.44 -0.25 -42.94
CA ALA A 545 31.88 -1.22 -43.93
C ALA A 545 32.37 -0.55 -45.22
N ASP A 546 31.69 0.49 -45.70
CA ASP A 546 32.11 1.26 -46.88
C ASP A 546 33.47 1.95 -46.63
N VAL A 547 33.65 2.61 -45.48
CA VAL A 547 34.94 3.26 -45.13
C VAL A 547 36.07 2.25 -44.97
N ALA A 548 35.79 1.10 -44.35
CA ALA A 548 36.79 0.04 -44.19
C ALA A 548 37.21 -0.55 -45.55
N ALA A 549 36.26 -0.72 -46.48
CA ALA A 549 36.54 -1.19 -47.83
C ALA A 549 37.38 -0.18 -48.64
N ASP A 550 37.03 1.11 -48.57
CA ASP A 550 37.79 2.18 -49.24
C ASP A 550 39.23 2.29 -48.69
N ALA A 551 39.40 2.27 -47.37
CA ALA A 551 40.72 2.33 -46.75
C ALA A 551 41.58 1.08 -47.06
N ALA A 552 40.97 -0.10 -47.11
CA ALA A 552 41.67 -1.33 -47.51
C ALA A 552 42.10 -1.30 -48.98
N ALA A 553 41.24 -0.77 -49.87
CA ALA A 553 41.56 -0.61 -51.28
C ALA A 553 42.70 0.39 -51.51
N ASP A 554 42.70 1.53 -50.81
CA ASP A 554 43.76 2.53 -50.91
C ASP A 554 45.10 2.00 -50.37
N ALA A 555 45.10 1.29 -49.24
CA ALA A 555 46.30 0.66 -48.70
C ALA A 555 46.88 -0.40 -49.64
N ALA A 556 46.02 -1.24 -50.24
CA ALA A 556 46.45 -2.25 -51.21
C ALA A 556 46.98 -1.62 -52.51
N ALA A 557 46.38 -0.52 -52.96
CA ALA A 557 46.82 0.20 -54.15
C ALA A 557 48.22 0.83 -53.96
N ASP A 558 48.48 1.42 -52.78
CA ASP A 558 49.79 2.00 -52.47
C ASP A 558 50.89 0.92 -52.38
N GLU A 559 50.61 -0.22 -51.74
CA GLU A 559 51.56 -1.34 -51.67
C GLU A 559 51.83 -1.97 -53.05
N ALA A 560 50.78 -2.14 -53.87
CA ALA A 560 50.92 -2.63 -55.24
C ALA A 560 51.70 -1.65 -56.13
N ALA A 561 51.54 -0.33 -55.94
CA ALA A 561 52.28 0.68 -56.68
C ALA A 561 53.79 0.65 -56.38
N ASP A 562 54.16 0.38 -55.12
CA ASP A 562 55.56 0.26 -54.70
C ASP A 562 56.22 -1.01 -55.26
N GLU A 563 55.50 -2.12 -55.41
CA GLU A 563 56.03 -3.35 -56.04
C GLU A 563 56.04 -3.30 -57.59
N ALA A 564 55.06 -2.63 -58.22
CA ALA A 564 54.95 -2.55 -59.68
C ALA A 564 56.02 -1.66 -60.36
N GLY A 565 56.87 -0.97 -59.59
CA GLY A 565 58.02 -0.20 -60.07
C GLY A 565 59.10 -1.02 -60.82
N GLY A 566 58.92 -2.33 -60.99
CA GLY A 566 59.84 -3.26 -61.63
C GLY A 566 59.36 -3.97 -62.91
N GLY A 567 58.59 -3.32 -63.79
CA GLY A 567 58.53 -3.65 -65.23
C GLY A 567 57.97 -5.02 -65.65
N ALA A 568 56.65 -5.22 -65.53
CA ALA A 568 55.82 -6.10 -66.39
C ALA A 568 54.31 -5.85 -66.11
N GLY A 569 53.89 -4.59 -66.18
CA GLY A 569 52.63 -4.12 -65.58
C GLY A 569 51.41 -4.10 -66.51
N ASP A 570 50.66 -5.21 -66.56
CA ASP A 570 49.19 -5.14 -66.76
C ASP A 570 48.57 -6.48 -66.34
N ALA A 571 49.11 -7.61 -66.80
CA ALA A 571 48.62 -8.93 -66.39
C ALA A 571 49.05 -9.35 -64.97
N ALA A 572 50.15 -8.79 -64.46
CA ALA A 572 50.60 -9.02 -63.09
C ALA A 572 49.81 -8.19 -62.08
N ALA A 573 49.27 -7.04 -62.47
CA ALA A 573 48.50 -6.18 -61.58
C ALA A 573 47.11 -6.77 -61.28
N ASP A 574 46.40 -7.27 -62.29
CA ASP A 574 45.10 -7.94 -62.08
C ASP A 574 45.27 -9.22 -61.23
N ALA A 575 46.31 -10.02 -61.49
CA ALA A 575 46.58 -11.23 -60.71
C ALA A 575 47.06 -10.93 -59.27
N ALA A 576 47.78 -9.83 -59.06
CA ALA A 576 48.19 -9.39 -57.72
C ALA A 576 47.01 -8.81 -56.95
N ALA A 577 46.09 -8.09 -57.60
CA ALA A 577 44.88 -7.57 -56.97
C ALA A 577 43.94 -8.70 -56.54
N ASP A 578 43.69 -9.70 -57.40
CA ASP A 578 42.89 -10.88 -57.04
C ASP A 578 43.55 -11.68 -55.90
N ALA A 579 44.86 -11.88 -55.96
CA ALA A 579 45.59 -12.59 -54.90
C ALA A 579 45.65 -11.81 -53.57
N ALA A 580 45.74 -10.49 -53.61
CA ALA A 580 45.70 -9.64 -52.43
C ALA A 580 44.29 -9.60 -51.82
N ALA A 581 43.24 -9.58 -52.65
CA ALA A 581 41.86 -9.66 -52.17
C ALA A 581 41.56 -11.02 -51.51
N ASP A 582 41.99 -12.13 -52.11
CA ASP A 582 41.85 -13.47 -51.51
C ASP A 582 42.68 -13.59 -50.22
N ALA A 583 43.92 -13.09 -50.19
CA ALA A 583 44.75 -13.12 -49.00
C ALA A 583 44.23 -12.22 -47.87
N ALA A 584 43.65 -11.06 -48.20
CA ALA A 584 43.00 -10.18 -47.23
C ALA A 584 41.71 -10.80 -46.68
N ALA A 585 40.93 -11.47 -47.54
CA ALA A 585 39.73 -12.20 -47.12
C ALA A 585 40.08 -13.38 -46.21
N ASP A 586 41.11 -14.15 -46.53
CA ASP A 586 41.59 -15.26 -45.70
C ASP A 586 42.18 -14.76 -44.37
N ALA A 587 42.97 -13.67 -44.39
CA ALA A 587 43.52 -13.07 -43.18
C ALA A 587 42.43 -12.48 -42.27
N ALA A 588 41.40 -11.85 -42.85
CA ALA A 588 40.25 -11.36 -42.11
C ALA A 588 39.41 -12.51 -41.53
N ALA A 589 39.24 -13.60 -42.27
CA ALA A 589 38.56 -14.81 -41.80
C ALA A 589 39.32 -15.48 -40.65
N ASP A 590 40.64 -15.61 -40.76
CA ASP A 590 41.51 -16.18 -39.72
C ASP A 590 41.54 -15.29 -38.46
N ALA A 591 41.58 -13.97 -38.62
CA ALA A 591 41.51 -13.01 -37.51
C ALA A 591 40.16 -13.09 -36.79
N ALA A 592 39.05 -13.10 -37.53
CA ALA A 592 37.72 -13.26 -36.96
C ALA A 592 37.56 -14.62 -36.24
N GLN A 593 38.17 -15.68 -36.78
CA GLN A 593 38.14 -17.00 -36.16
C GLN A 593 39.01 -17.08 -34.88
N GLN A 594 40.13 -16.36 -34.83
CA GLN A 594 40.95 -16.23 -33.62
C GLN A 594 40.26 -15.43 -32.52
N GLU A 595 39.61 -14.31 -32.86
CA GLU A 595 38.86 -13.51 -31.89
C GLU A 595 37.69 -14.31 -31.31
N LEU A 596 36.93 -15.01 -32.15
CA LEU A 596 35.85 -15.90 -31.69
C LEU A 596 36.38 -17.01 -30.76
N GLN A 597 37.56 -17.56 -31.04
CA GLN A 597 38.20 -18.54 -30.15
C GLN A 597 38.66 -17.92 -28.82
N GLN A 598 39.16 -16.69 -28.83
CA GLN A 598 39.56 -15.99 -27.62
C GLN A 598 38.36 -15.59 -26.76
N GLU A 599 37.30 -15.04 -27.35
CA GLU A 599 36.06 -14.71 -26.63
C GLU A 599 35.44 -15.95 -26.01
N MET A 600 35.33 -17.05 -26.76
CA MET A 600 34.82 -18.30 -26.21
C MET A 600 35.67 -18.84 -25.05
N GLN A 601 37.00 -18.67 -25.10
CA GLN A 601 37.87 -19.01 -23.97
C GLN A 601 37.69 -18.07 -22.78
N GLN A 602 37.48 -16.77 -23.01
CA GLN A 602 37.23 -15.80 -21.95
C GLN A 602 35.87 -16.01 -21.29
N GLU A 603 34.80 -16.18 -22.06
CA GLU A 603 33.46 -16.46 -21.55
C GLU A 603 33.46 -17.74 -20.72
N LEU A 604 34.04 -18.83 -21.24
CA LEU A 604 34.13 -20.09 -20.49
C LEU A 604 34.91 -19.93 -19.18
N GLN A 605 35.97 -19.11 -19.18
CA GLN A 605 36.76 -18.83 -17.98
C GLN A 605 36.01 -17.92 -17.00
N GLN A 606 35.19 -17.00 -17.49
CA GLN A 606 34.40 -16.08 -16.67
C GLN A 606 33.17 -16.76 -16.07
N GLU A 607 32.49 -17.61 -16.84
CA GLU A 607 31.34 -18.41 -16.41
C GLU A 607 31.76 -19.43 -15.34
N MET A 608 32.90 -20.12 -15.53
CA MET A 608 33.48 -20.99 -14.50
C MET A 608 33.83 -20.24 -13.21
N GLN A 609 34.28 -18.99 -13.33
CA GLN A 609 34.61 -18.16 -12.16
C GLN A 609 33.36 -17.66 -11.43
N GLN A 610 32.26 -17.39 -12.16
CA GLN A 610 30.96 -17.05 -11.58
C GLN A 610 30.29 -18.25 -10.91
N GLU A 611 30.28 -19.43 -11.54
CA GLU A 611 29.74 -20.65 -10.95
C GLU A 611 30.46 -20.98 -9.64
N LEU A 612 31.80 -20.93 -9.64
CA LEU A 612 32.58 -21.18 -8.43
C LEU A 612 32.26 -20.18 -7.31
N GLN A 613 32.00 -18.92 -7.67
CA GLN A 613 31.65 -17.89 -6.69
C GLN A 613 30.21 -18.05 -6.17
N GLN A 614 29.26 -18.48 -7.00
CA GLN A 614 27.90 -18.82 -6.58
C GLN A 614 27.87 -20.05 -5.69
N GLU A 615 28.60 -21.10 -6.05
CA GLU A 615 28.65 -22.35 -5.29
C GLU A 615 29.26 -22.11 -3.90
N LEU A 616 30.35 -21.33 -3.82
CA LEU A 616 30.95 -20.92 -2.55
C LEU A 616 29.97 -20.10 -1.69
N GLN A 617 29.18 -19.22 -2.31
CA GLN A 617 28.22 -18.39 -1.59
C GLN A 617 27.02 -19.21 -1.10
N GLN A 618 26.54 -20.19 -1.87
CA GLN A 618 25.52 -21.14 -1.42
C GLN A 618 26.02 -22.04 -0.28
N GLU A 619 27.24 -22.55 -0.37
CA GLU A 619 27.83 -23.40 0.65
C GLU A 619 27.99 -22.63 1.98
N LEU A 620 28.49 -21.39 1.92
CA LEU A 620 28.60 -20.53 3.10
C LEU A 620 27.23 -20.22 3.72
N GLN A 621 26.20 -20.03 2.90
CA GLN A 621 24.84 -19.76 3.39
C GLN A 621 24.20 -21.00 4.00
N GLN A 622 24.44 -22.20 3.46
CA GLN A 622 24.03 -23.46 4.07
C GLN A 622 24.75 -23.71 5.40
N GLU A 623 26.06 -23.47 5.46
CA GLU A 623 26.86 -23.66 6.67
C GLU A 623 26.38 -22.75 7.80
N MET A 624 26.15 -21.46 7.50
CA MET A 624 25.60 -20.49 8.48
C MET A 624 24.22 -20.92 8.99
N GLN A 625 23.37 -21.47 8.12
CA GLN A 625 22.02 -21.91 8.50
C GLN A 625 22.06 -23.20 9.34
N GLN A 626 23.03 -24.09 9.08
CA GLN A 626 23.31 -25.26 9.91
C GLN A 626 23.83 -24.88 11.29
N GLU A 627 24.75 -23.93 11.36
CA GLU A 627 25.34 -23.45 12.63
C GLU A 627 24.27 -22.80 13.51
N GLN A 628 23.38 -22.01 12.91
CA GLN A 628 22.25 -21.39 13.63
C GLN A 628 21.24 -22.43 14.17
N GLN A 629 20.98 -23.51 13.43
CA GLN A 629 20.16 -24.62 13.93
C GLN A 629 20.84 -25.38 15.08
N GLN A 630 22.15 -25.59 15.01
CA GLN A 630 22.90 -26.21 16.10
C GLN A 630 22.90 -25.33 17.36
N GLU A 631 23.04 -24.01 17.22
CA GLU A 631 22.93 -23.09 18.36
C GLU A 631 21.53 -23.12 19.00
N GLN A 632 20.47 -23.15 18.19
CA GLN A 632 19.09 -23.24 18.71
C GLN A 632 18.86 -24.56 19.47
N GLN A 633 19.31 -25.70 18.93
CA GLN A 633 19.21 -26.98 19.64
C GLN A 633 20.05 -26.98 20.92
N GLY A 634 21.22 -26.34 20.91
CA GLY A 634 22.06 -26.16 22.10
C GLY A 634 21.37 -25.33 23.19
N GLN A 635 20.68 -24.26 22.81
CA GLN A 635 19.91 -23.41 23.74
C GLN A 635 18.69 -24.14 24.30
N GLU A 636 17.97 -24.92 23.47
CA GLU A 636 16.86 -25.75 23.94
C GLU A 636 17.31 -26.83 24.93
N LEU A 637 18.44 -27.49 24.67
CA LEU A 637 19.02 -28.45 25.60
C LEU A 637 19.46 -27.81 26.92
N GLN A 638 20.00 -26.58 26.88
CA GLN A 638 20.31 -25.83 28.10
C GLN A 638 19.06 -25.41 28.88
N GLN A 639 17.98 -24.98 28.19
CA GLN A 639 16.71 -24.69 28.85
C GLN A 639 16.10 -25.93 29.49
N GLN A 640 16.08 -27.08 28.80
CA GLN A 640 15.57 -28.33 29.38
C GLN A 640 16.39 -28.81 30.57
N GLN A 641 17.72 -28.64 30.56
CA GLN A 641 18.55 -28.92 31.72
C GLN A 641 18.31 -27.94 32.88
N GLY A 642 18.06 -26.67 32.59
CA GLY A 642 17.71 -25.65 33.58
C GLY A 642 16.36 -25.93 34.24
N GLU A 643 15.33 -26.26 33.45
CA GLU A 643 14.01 -26.64 33.95
C GLU A 643 14.06 -27.95 34.75
N GLY A 644 14.85 -28.93 34.30
CA GLY A 644 15.07 -30.18 35.03
C GLY A 644 15.71 -29.96 36.41
N GLN A 645 16.65 -29.02 36.54
CA GLN A 645 17.25 -28.68 37.84
C GLN A 645 16.30 -27.87 38.74
N GLN A 646 15.45 -27.00 38.18
CA GLN A 646 14.42 -26.30 38.95
C GLN A 646 13.32 -27.22 39.46
N LEU A 647 12.98 -28.29 38.73
CA LEU A 647 12.04 -29.31 39.20
C LEU A 647 12.62 -30.25 40.27
N LEU A 648 13.95 -30.32 40.39
CA LEU A 648 14.66 -31.13 41.38
C LEU A 648 14.95 -30.37 42.69
N GLN A 649 14.88 -29.04 42.70
CA GLN A 649 14.93 -28.19 43.89
C GLN A 649 13.53 -27.99 44.47
#